data_AF-A0A090WNV8-F1
#
_entry.id   AF-A0A090WNV8-F1
#
_cell.length_a   1.000
_cell.length_b   1.000
_cell.length_c   1.000
_cell.angle_alpha   90.00
_cell.angle_beta   90.00
_cell.angle_gamma   90.00
#
_symmetry.space_group_name_H-M   'P 1'
#
loop_
_entity.id
_entity.type
_entity.pdbx_description
1 polymer ?
#
loop_
_entity_poly.entity_id
_entity_poly.type
_entity_poly.pdbx_seq_one_letter_code
_entity_poly.pdbx_strand_id
1 'polypeptide(L)'
;MTIRGLFEFDNLDPIPLDEVEPWTEIVKRFKTGAMSYGSISREAHENLAIAMNRIGGKSNSGEGGEDRRRFQKDSNGDSRNSAIKQVASGRFGVTSHYLTSAKEIQIKMAQGAKPGEGGQLPGHKVLPWIAETRNSTPFVGLISPPPHHDIYSIEDLAQLIYDLKNANREARINVKLVSEVGVGTIAAGVSKAKADVVLISGYDGGTGASPLTSLKHAGLPWELGLAEAQQTLVLNNLRSRIVVECDGQLKTGRDVAIAALLGAEEFGFATAPLVASGCIMMRKCHLNTCPVGIATQDKELRKNFKGTPEHVINFFYYIAEELRGIMAQLGFRTLGEMVGQTHKINSNKAINHYKAKGLDLSAILHRPEAYKSMSVKNTEQQDHNLDNVIDFRILKDSHRALYRKEKMNLSYPIKNTDRSVGAIVSNEISKIYGHLGLPEDTLNIKFTGSAGQSFGAFGAHGLTFMVDGNTNDYLGKGLSGAKLIVKKPAKADFLAENNIIVGNVCLFGAVQGEAYINGIAGERFAVRNSGATTVVEGVGDHCCEYMTGGKVVVLGSTGRNFAAGMSGGIAYVYDPENKFVNGLCNTETIEFEDITGNDAEDLKATIQKHVTYTDSKLGQRLLEDWDTSLKNFVRVMPTEYKSALIRLATEEPMVEELTIG
;
A
#
# COMPACT_ATOMS: atom_id res chain seq x y z
N MET A 1 17.58 21.03 -18.21
CA MET A 1 17.18 20.67 -19.58
C MET A 1 16.53 19.30 -19.50
N THR A 2 15.28 19.14 -19.92
CA THR A 2 14.54 17.87 -19.93
C THR A 2 14.41 17.37 -21.37
N ILE A 3 14.17 16.07 -21.57
CA ILE A 3 14.02 15.49 -22.93
C ILE A 3 12.85 16.16 -23.65
N ARG A 4 11.69 16.28 -22.99
CA ARG A 4 10.51 16.99 -23.53
C ARG A 4 10.74 18.46 -23.87
N GLY A 5 11.80 19.08 -23.34
CA GLY A 5 12.20 20.44 -23.72
C GLY A 5 12.84 20.53 -25.10
N LEU A 6 13.24 19.39 -25.67
CA LEU A 6 13.82 19.26 -27.02
C LEU A 6 12.76 18.93 -28.09
N PHE A 7 11.50 18.79 -27.68
CA PHE A 7 10.39 18.47 -28.57
C PHE A 7 9.68 19.74 -29.04
N GLU A 8 9.26 19.75 -30.29
CA GLU A 8 8.35 20.73 -30.86
C GLU A 8 7.09 20.02 -31.36
N PHE A 9 5.97 20.73 -31.34
CA PHE A 9 4.75 20.25 -31.98
C PHE A 9 4.88 20.39 -33.50
N ASP A 10 4.43 19.37 -34.21
CA ASP A 10 4.53 19.27 -35.67
C ASP A 10 3.24 18.69 -36.26
N ASN A 11 3.11 18.71 -37.58
CA ASN A 11 1.92 18.24 -38.30
C ASN A 11 0.63 18.87 -37.76
N LEU A 12 0.64 20.20 -37.59
CA LEU A 12 -0.48 20.96 -37.04
C LEU A 12 -1.71 20.86 -37.96
N ASP A 13 -2.90 20.74 -37.35
CA ASP A 13 -4.18 20.70 -38.05
C ASP A 13 -5.24 21.44 -37.22
N PRO A 14 -5.17 22.78 -37.15
CA PRO A 14 -5.89 23.52 -36.12
C PRO A 14 -7.42 23.45 -36.26
N ILE A 15 -8.11 23.27 -35.13
CA ILE A 15 -9.58 23.33 -35.01
C ILE A 15 -9.99 24.46 -34.06
N PRO A 16 -11.26 24.96 -34.12
CA PRO A 16 -11.78 25.89 -33.14
C PRO A 16 -11.70 25.32 -31.71
N LEU A 17 -11.31 26.16 -30.74
CA LEU A 17 -11.19 25.75 -29.33
C LEU A 17 -12.51 25.23 -28.75
N ASP A 18 -13.63 25.74 -29.22
CA ASP A 18 -14.98 25.34 -28.77
C ASP A 18 -15.35 23.91 -29.20
N GLU A 19 -14.64 23.33 -30.18
CA GLU A 19 -14.79 21.91 -30.55
C GLU A 19 -14.01 20.96 -29.63
N VAL A 20 -13.09 21.49 -28.82
CA VAL A 20 -12.30 20.70 -27.86
C VAL A 20 -13.10 20.48 -26.59
N GLU A 21 -13.05 19.25 -26.07
CA GLU A 21 -13.72 18.87 -24.81
C GLU A 21 -13.42 19.90 -23.70
N PRO A 22 -14.42 20.22 -22.85
CA PRO A 22 -14.26 21.27 -21.85
C PRO A 22 -13.24 20.85 -20.79
N TRP A 23 -12.64 21.82 -20.11
CA TRP A 23 -11.63 21.56 -19.07
C TRP A 23 -12.14 20.63 -17.97
N THR A 24 -13.45 20.67 -17.68
CA THR A 24 -14.13 19.82 -16.69
C THR A 24 -14.07 18.32 -17.01
N GLU A 25 -13.94 17.94 -18.28
CA GLU A 25 -13.72 16.54 -18.68
C GLU A 25 -12.24 16.17 -18.63
N ILE A 26 -11.35 17.10 -18.99
CA ILE A 26 -9.89 16.90 -18.94
C ILE A 26 -9.42 16.66 -17.50
N VAL A 27 -9.84 17.48 -16.53
CA VAL A 27 -9.36 17.39 -15.14
C VAL A 27 -9.74 16.10 -14.43
N LYS A 28 -10.72 15.33 -14.92
CA LYS A 28 -11.04 13.99 -14.39
C LYS A 28 -9.89 12.99 -14.59
N ARG A 29 -8.99 13.29 -15.54
CA ARG A 29 -7.76 12.53 -15.83
C ARG A 29 -6.56 13.01 -15.02
N PHE A 30 -6.72 14.08 -14.24
CA PHE A 30 -5.67 14.60 -13.38
C PHE A 30 -5.75 14.01 -11.97
N LYS A 31 -4.58 13.74 -11.42
CA LYS A 31 -4.39 13.19 -10.09
C LYS A 31 -3.44 14.05 -9.30
N THR A 32 -3.71 14.27 -8.01
CA THR A 32 -2.63 14.71 -7.11
C THR A 32 -1.82 13.48 -6.71
N GLY A 33 -0.50 13.55 -6.88
CA GLY A 33 0.41 12.43 -6.60
C GLY A 33 0.38 11.97 -5.14
N ALA A 34 0.82 10.74 -4.92
CA ALA A 34 0.88 10.10 -3.60
C ALA A 34 1.84 10.85 -2.66
N MET A 35 1.29 11.56 -1.66
CA MET A 35 2.05 12.31 -0.66
C MET A 35 1.49 12.00 0.73
N SER A 36 2.23 11.22 1.52
CA SER A 36 1.70 10.68 2.77
C SER A 36 1.38 11.74 3.81
N TYR A 37 0.28 11.58 4.53
CA TYR A 37 0.08 12.22 5.83
C TYR A 37 1.23 11.84 6.78
N GLY A 38 1.82 12.85 7.42
CA GLY A 38 3.10 12.76 8.12
C GLY A 38 4.23 13.44 7.34
N SER A 39 4.37 13.16 6.04
CA SER A 39 5.29 13.93 5.17
C SER A 39 4.77 15.35 4.98
N ILE A 40 3.49 15.47 4.62
CA ILE A 40 2.76 16.73 4.60
C ILE A 40 1.79 16.81 5.79
N SER A 41 1.43 18.04 6.15
CA SER A 41 0.48 18.37 7.19
C SER A 41 -0.92 17.90 6.83
N ARG A 42 -1.79 17.81 7.85
CA ARG A 42 -3.20 17.45 7.66
C ARG A 42 -3.89 18.45 6.74
N GLU A 43 -3.63 19.73 6.96
CA GLU A 43 -4.24 20.85 6.24
C GLU A 43 -3.92 20.76 4.74
N ALA A 44 -2.64 20.59 4.39
CA ALA A 44 -2.24 20.45 3.00
C ALA A 44 -2.81 19.18 2.35
N HIS A 45 -2.85 18.07 3.10
CA HIS A 45 -3.34 16.80 2.59
C HIS A 45 -4.86 16.82 2.32
N GLU A 46 -5.64 17.36 3.25
CA GLU A 46 -7.09 17.49 3.12
C GLU A 46 -7.47 18.55 2.06
N ASN A 47 -6.69 19.64 1.96
CA ASN A 47 -6.88 20.67 0.93
C ASN A 47 -6.85 20.08 -0.49
N LEU A 48 -5.86 19.23 -0.77
CA LEU A 48 -5.75 18.54 -2.05
C LEU A 48 -6.93 17.59 -2.28
N ALA A 49 -7.36 16.85 -1.26
CA ALA A 49 -8.47 15.92 -1.39
C ALA A 49 -9.80 16.64 -1.71
N ILE A 50 -10.11 17.72 -0.98
CA ILE A 50 -11.30 18.52 -1.23
C ILE A 50 -11.27 19.09 -2.65
N ALA A 51 -10.15 19.69 -3.06
CA ALA A 51 -10.00 20.27 -4.40
C ALA A 51 -10.28 19.24 -5.52
N MET A 52 -9.62 18.08 -5.45
CA MET A 52 -9.78 17.05 -6.49
C MET A 52 -11.18 16.46 -6.50
N ASN A 53 -11.78 16.24 -5.33
CA ASN A 53 -13.14 15.72 -5.24
C ASN A 53 -14.18 16.68 -5.82
N ARG A 54 -14.00 18.01 -5.65
CA ARG A 54 -14.89 19.03 -6.23
C ARG A 54 -14.87 19.05 -7.76
N ILE A 55 -13.71 18.81 -8.38
CA ILE A 55 -13.55 18.85 -9.85
C ILE A 55 -13.67 17.47 -10.52
N GLY A 56 -13.98 16.42 -9.76
CA GLY A 56 -14.09 15.06 -10.28
C GLY A 56 -12.75 14.41 -10.66
N GLY A 57 -11.62 15.03 -10.33
CA GLY A 57 -10.31 14.40 -10.38
C GLY A 57 -10.08 13.48 -9.17
N LYS A 58 -8.83 13.05 -8.96
CA LYS A 58 -8.51 12.09 -7.88
C LYS A 58 -7.33 12.56 -7.05
N SER A 59 -7.44 12.48 -5.72
CA SER A 59 -6.30 12.62 -4.81
C SER A 59 -5.84 11.27 -4.28
N ASN A 60 -4.60 11.20 -3.81
CA ASN A 60 -3.96 9.96 -3.36
C ASN A 60 -3.47 10.11 -1.91
N SER A 61 -3.81 9.13 -1.05
CA SER A 61 -3.45 9.14 0.38
C SER A 61 -1.95 9.08 0.65
N GLY A 62 -1.16 8.59 -0.31
CA GLY A 62 0.20 8.15 -0.07
C GLY A 62 0.31 6.99 0.93
N GLU A 63 1.55 6.66 1.29
CA GLU A 63 1.92 5.49 2.09
C GLU A 63 1.66 5.61 3.60
N GLY A 64 0.99 6.68 4.05
CA GLY A 64 0.87 7.02 5.47
C GLY A 64 -0.41 6.56 6.16
N GLY A 65 -1.26 5.80 5.48
CA GLY A 65 -2.64 5.60 5.89
C GLY A 65 -3.50 6.84 5.67
N GLU A 66 -4.75 6.77 6.12
CA GLU A 66 -5.67 7.91 6.08
C GLU A 66 -6.62 7.84 7.26
N ASP A 67 -6.87 8.98 7.89
CA ASP A 67 -7.79 9.08 9.01
C ASP A 67 -9.21 8.66 8.60
N ARG A 68 -9.76 7.66 9.29
CA ARG A 68 -11.12 7.13 9.09
C ARG A 68 -12.22 8.19 9.12
N ARG A 69 -12.03 9.29 9.84
CA ARG A 69 -12.97 10.42 9.91
C ARG A 69 -13.17 11.07 8.54
N ARG A 70 -12.20 10.97 7.64
CA ARG A 70 -12.25 11.53 6.29
C ARG A 70 -13.11 10.73 5.32
N PHE A 71 -13.51 9.50 5.68
CA PHE A 71 -14.27 8.64 4.77
C PHE A 71 -15.73 9.06 4.64
N GLN A 72 -16.23 9.87 5.57
CA GLN A 72 -17.54 10.50 5.50
C GLN A 72 -17.41 11.91 4.91
N LYS A 73 -18.49 12.37 4.27
CA LYS A 73 -18.58 13.75 3.79
C LYS A 73 -18.77 14.69 4.98
N ASP A 74 -18.22 15.87 4.84
CA ASP A 74 -18.44 16.97 5.77
C ASP A 74 -19.88 17.50 5.64
N SER A 75 -20.34 18.23 6.66
CA SER A 75 -21.69 18.82 6.68
C SER A 75 -21.95 19.82 5.54
N ASN A 76 -20.89 20.42 5.00
CA ASN A 76 -20.96 21.35 3.85
C ASN A 76 -20.97 20.62 2.48
N GLY A 77 -20.92 19.28 2.47
CA GLY A 77 -20.90 18.46 1.26
C GLY A 77 -19.51 18.15 0.70
N ASP A 78 -18.45 18.75 1.24
CA ASP A 78 -17.08 18.43 0.86
C ASP A 78 -16.70 17.00 1.28
N SER A 79 -15.75 16.42 0.56
CA SER A 79 -15.15 15.15 0.94
C SER A 79 -13.65 15.31 1.07
N ARG A 80 -13.16 15.00 2.27
CA ARG A 80 -11.72 14.89 2.56
C ARG A 80 -11.17 13.52 2.20
N ASN A 81 -12.01 12.57 1.78
CA ASN A 81 -11.59 11.21 1.43
C ASN A 81 -10.71 11.23 0.17
N SER A 82 -9.52 10.65 0.24
CA SER A 82 -8.68 10.48 -0.94
C SER A 82 -9.26 9.39 -1.85
N ALA A 83 -9.52 9.69 -3.11
CA ALA A 83 -10.10 8.71 -4.04
C ALA A 83 -9.17 7.51 -4.28
N ILE A 84 -7.85 7.75 -4.25
CA ILE A 84 -6.81 6.73 -4.41
C ILE A 84 -6.22 6.41 -3.04
N LYS A 85 -6.17 5.12 -2.71
CA LYS A 85 -5.54 4.58 -1.50
C LYS A 85 -4.26 3.85 -1.88
N GLN A 86 -3.14 4.17 -1.25
CA GLN A 86 -1.86 3.53 -1.58
C GLN A 86 -1.56 2.34 -0.67
N VAL A 87 -1.16 1.23 -1.28
CA VAL A 87 -0.63 0.04 -0.64
C VAL A 87 0.86 -0.02 -0.96
N ALA A 88 1.70 0.34 0.02
CA ALA A 88 3.16 0.33 -0.07
C ALA A 88 3.76 -0.74 0.86
N SER A 89 5.05 -1.04 0.73
CA SER A 89 5.76 -2.10 1.46
C SER A 89 5.58 -2.05 2.99
N GLY A 90 5.49 -0.85 3.59
CA GLY A 90 5.26 -0.70 5.02
C GLY A 90 3.85 -1.05 5.52
N ARG A 91 2.86 -1.16 4.62
CA ARG A 91 1.43 -1.42 4.93
C ARG A 91 0.83 -0.50 6.01
N PHE A 92 1.38 0.70 6.21
CA PHE A 92 0.88 1.64 7.21
C PHE A 92 -0.56 2.04 6.92
N GLY A 93 -1.43 1.88 7.93
CA GLY A 93 -2.85 2.23 7.85
C GLY A 93 -3.68 1.40 6.86
N VAL A 94 -3.13 0.32 6.29
CA VAL A 94 -3.86 -0.55 5.35
C VAL A 94 -4.76 -1.52 6.11
N THR A 95 -6.03 -1.17 6.23
CA THR A 95 -7.10 -1.97 6.84
C THR A 95 -8.20 -2.30 5.84
N SER A 96 -9.08 -3.25 6.16
CA SER A 96 -10.28 -3.55 5.37
C SER A 96 -11.15 -2.29 5.13
N HIS A 97 -11.36 -1.48 6.17
CA HIS A 97 -12.13 -0.22 6.07
C HIS A 97 -11.43 0.84 5.20
N TYR A 98 -10.10 0.95 5.29
CA TYR A 98 -9.29 1.83 4.44
C TYR A 98 -9.38 1.43 2.96
N LEU A 99 -9.28 0.14 2.65
CA LEU A 99 -9.40 -0.36 1.27
C LEU A 99 -10.83 -0.16 0.73
N THR A 100 -11.83 -0.34 1.58
CA THR A 100 -13.25 -0.15 1.24
C THR A 100 -13.57 1.29 0.84
N SER A 101 -12.89 2.29 1.41
CA SER A 101 -13.13 3.71 1.09
C SER A 101 -12.44 4.20 -0.19
N ALA A 102 -11.75 3.30 -0.92
CA ALA A 102 -11.05 3.60 -2.16
C ALA A 102 -11.95 3.52 -3.39
N LYS A 103 -11.73 4.42 -4.37
CA LYS A 103 -12.16 4.22 -5.77
C LYS A 103 -11.06 3.60 -6.63
N GLU A 104 -9.82 3.71 -6.19
CA GLU A 104 -8.65 3.14 -6.83
C GLU A 104 -7.62 2.81 -5.74
N ILE A 105 -6.98 1.65 -5.86
CA ILE A 105 -5.94 1.20 -4.93
C ILE A 105 -4.62 1.17 -5.71
N GLN A 106 -3.62 1.91 -5.25
CA GLN A 106 -2.31 1.98 -5.88
C GLN A 106 -1.28 1.12 -5.15
N ILE A 107 -0.82 0.05 -5.79
CA ILE A 107 0.36 -0.70 -5.39
C ILE A 107 1.60 0.13 -5.72
N LYS A 108 2.34 0.54 -4.70
CA LYS A 108 3.56 1.36 -4.85
C LYS A 108 4.78 0.46 -4.92
N MET A 109 5.14 0.00 -6.11
CA MET A 109 6.41 -0.74 -6.30
C MET A 109 7.61 0.17 -6.02
N ALA A 110 7.57 1.40 -6.54
CA ALA A 110 8.67 2.35 -6.42
C ALA A 110 8.20 3.81 -6.53
N GLN A 111 9.12 4.75 -6.28
CA GLN A 111 8.93 6.16 -6.57
C GLN A 111 10.19 6.76 -7.20
N GLY A 112 10.03 7.73 -8.11
CA GLY A 112 11.16 8.25 -8.90
C GLY A 112 12.32 8.81 -8.07
N ALA A 113 12.02 9.42 -6.92
CA ALA A 113 13.03 10.01 -6.04
C ALA A 113 13.96 8.98 -5.35
N LYS A 114 13.52 7.73 -5.22
CA LYS A 114 14.24 6.64 -4.56
C LYS A 114 13.68 5.27 -4.99
N PRO A 115 13.96 4.83 -6.22
CA PRO A 115 13.30 3.67 -6.80
C PRO A 115 13.63 2.35 -6.10
N GLY A 116 14.87 2.18 -5.63
CA GLY A 116 15.34 0.96 -4.97
C GLY A 116 15.16 0.94 -3.45
N GLU A 117 14.37 1.84 -2.87
CA GLU A 117 14.24 2.01 -1.42
C GLU A 117 12.79 2.21 -0.97
N GLY A 118 12.56 2.00 0.33
CA GLY A 118 11.27 2.23 0.98
C GLY A 118 10.97 3.68 1.35
N GLY A 119 9.73 3.89 1.79
CA GLY A 119 9.27 5.11 2.46
C GLY A 119 10.11 5.47 3.68
N GLN A 120 10.26 6.76 3.96
CA GLN A 120 11.03 7.26 5.12
C GLN A 120 10.26 8.40 5.77
N LEU A 121 9.95 8.25 7.06
CA LEU A 121 9.39 9.30 7.89
C LEU A 121 10.22 9.44 9.17
N PRO A 122 10.92 10.58 9.37
CA PRO A 122 11.71 10.81 10.58
C PRO A 122 10.86 10.75 11.85
N GLY A 123 11.38 10.14 12.92
CA GLY A 123 10.63 9.89 14.17
C GLY A 123 10.05 11.15 14.83
N HIS A 124 10.75 12.29 14.72
CA HIS A 124 10.25 13.58 15.22
C HIS A 124 9.01 14.13 14.46
N LYS A 125 8.63 13.52 13.32
CA LYS A 125 7.37 13.77 12.61
C LYS A 125 6.30 12.72 12.91
N VAL A 126 6.64 11.66 13.64
CA VAL A 126 5.72 10.58 14.03
C VAL A 126 5.06 10.95 15.35
N LEU A 127 4.30 12.05 15.35
CA LEU A 127 3.51 12.47 16.51
C LEU A 127 2.34 11.51 16.76
N PRO A 128 1.69 11.51 17.94
CA PRO A 128 0.69 10.50 18.29
C PRO A 128 -0.43 10.29 17.26
N TRP A 129 -0.94 11.36 16.64
CA TRP A 129 -1.97 11.25 15.58
C TRP A 129 -1.44 10.68 14.25
N ILE A 130 -0.16 10.90 13.93
CA ILE A 130 0.51 10.27 12.78
C ILE A 130 0.72 8.79 13.05
N ALA A 131 1.15 8.45 14.27
CA ALA A 131 1.33 7.09 14.72
C ALA A 131 0.02 6.30 14.71
N GLU A 132 -1.08 6.91 15.19
CA GLU A 132 -2.43 6.33 15.13
C GLU A 132 -2.83 6.00 13.70
N THR A 133 -2.67 6.94 12.75
CA THR A 133 -3.06 6.70 11.35
C THR A 133 -2.24 5.59 10.68
N ARG A 134 -1.02 5.36 11.16
CA ARG A 134 -0.08 4.36 10.64
C ARG A 134 -0.13 3.03 11.39
N ASN A 135 -0.85 2.96 12.52
CA ASN A 135 -0.78 1.86 13.48
C ASN A 135 0.69 1.55 13.86
N SER A 136 1.38 2.60 14.31
CA SER A 136 2.79 2.55 14.74
C SER A 136 2.96 3.21 16.11
N THR A 137 4.18 3.17 16.63
CA THR A 137 4.54 3.83 17.89
C THR A 137 4.84 5.32 17.66
N PRO A 138 4.34 6.24 18.51
CA PRO A 138 4.77 7.63 18.51
C PRO A 138 6.28 7.78 18.69
N PHE A 139 6.86 8.77 18.02
CA PHE A 139 8.27 9.21 18.05
C PHE A 139 9.30 8.26 17.45
N VAL A 140 8.92 7.04 17.08
CA VAL A 140 9.79 6.05 16.44
C VAL A 140 9.89 6.34 14.95
N GLY A 141 11.12 6.28 14.40
CA GLY A 141 11.35 6.48 12.97
C GLY A 141 10.70 5.37 12.13
N LEU A 142 10.08 5.73 11.01
CA LEU A 142 9.44 4.75 10.13
C LEU A 142 10.21 4.63 8.82
N ILE A 143 10.95 3.55 8.68
CA ILE A 143 11.60 3.13 7.45
C ILE A 143 10.82 1.93 6.93
N SER A 144 10.26 2.07 5.74
CA SER A 144 9.59 0.94 5.10
C SER A 144 10.63 -0.01 4.50
N PRO A 145 10.36 -1.33 4.46
CA PRO A 145 11.20 -2.26 3.72
C PRO A 145 11.30 -1.81 2.25
N PRO A 146 12.45 -2.00 1.57
CA PRO A 146 12.53 -1.73 0.14
C PRO A 146 11.54 -2.57 -0.69
N PRO A 147 11.44 -3.91 -0.51
CA PRO A 147 10.47 -4.69 -1.26
C PRO A 147 9.11 -4.74 -0.56
N HIS A 148 8.08 -5.00 -1.35
CA HIS A 148 6.86 -5.62 -0.83
C HIS A 148 7.18 -7.08 -0.49
N HIS A 149 7.05 -7.50 0.77
CA HIS A 149 7.35 -8.88 1.16
C HIS A 149 6.36 -9.91 0.60
N ASP A 150 5.26 -9.45 0.01
CA ASP A 150 4.27 -10.23 -0.74
C ASP A 150 4.37 -10.02 -2.26
N ILE A 151 5.52 -9.53 -2.75
CA ILE A 151 5.82 -9.40 -4.18
C ILE A 151 7.30 -9.73 -4.40
N TYR A 152 7.62 -10.99 -4.67
CA TYR A 152 8.96 -11.42 -5.10
C TYR A 152 9.04 -11.80 -6.57
N SER A 153 7.88 -11.90 -7.23
CA SER A 153 7.76 -12.20 -8.64
C SER A 153 6.50 -11.57 -9.24
N ILE A 154 6.31 -11.78 -10.55
CA ILE A 154 5.14 -11.23 -11.25
C ILE A 154 3.85 -11.95 -10.86
N GLU A 155 3.92 -13.23 -10.51
CA GLU A 155 2.80 -14.01 -10.00
C GLU A 155 2.39 -13.55 -8.59
N ASP A 156 3.33 -13.13 -7.75
CA ASP A 156 3.01 -12.54 -6.45
C ASP A 156 2.35 -11.16 -6.61
N LEU A 157 2.79 -10.35 -7.58
CA LEU A 157 2.08 -9.12 -7.93
C LEU A 157 0.66 -9.42 -8.39
N ALA A 158 0.46 -10.44 -9.24
CA ALA A 158 -0.86 -10.89 -9.66
C ALA A 158 -1.71 -11.35 -8.46
N GLN A 159 -1.10 -12.02 -7.47
CA GLN A 159 -1.78 -12.39 -6.23
C GLN A 159 -2.18 -11.16 -5.42
N LEU A 160 -1.33 -10.14 -5.27
CA LEU A 160 -1.70 -8.91 -4.56
C LEU A 160 -2.80 -8.14 -5.31
N ILE A 161 -2.76 -8.06 -6.64
CA ILE A 161 -3.84 -7.46 -7.44
C ILE A 161 -5.16 -8.20 -7.16
N TYR A 162 -5.11 -9.54 -7.17
CA TYR A 162 -6.27 -10.38 -6.87
C TYR A 162 -6.77 -10.16 -5.43
N ASP A 163 -5.89 -10.10 -4.43
CA ASP A 163 -6.24 -9.81 -3.03
C ASP A 163 -6.95 -8.47 -2.88
N LEU A 164 -6.40 -7.41 -3.49
CA LEU A 164 -6.95 -6.06 -3.40
C LEU A 164 -8.28 -5.94 -4.14
N LYS A 165 -8.46 -6.66 -5.25
CA LYS A 165 -9.73 -6.70 -5.96
C LYS A 165 -10.80 -7.48 -5.18
N ASN A 166 -10.43 -8.53 -4.44
CA ASN A 166 -11.33 -9.18 -3.48
C ASN A 166 -11.65 -8.26 -2.29
N ALA A 167 -10.67 -7.50 -1.79
CA ALA A 167 -10.85 -6.56 -0.69
C ALA A 167 -11.68 -5.32 -1.07
N ASN A 168 -11.74 -4.95 -2.35
CA ASN A 168 -12.66 -3.94 -2.88
C ASN A 168 -12.88 -4.15 -4.38
N ARG A 169 -14.01 -4.79 -4.72
CA ARG A 169 -14.36 -5.16 -6.10
C ARG A 169 -14.60 -3.97 -7.02
N GLU A 170 -15.03 -2.84 -6.45
CA GLU A 170 -15.35 -1.61 -7.19
C GLU A 170 -14.10 -0.78 -7.52
N ALA A 171 -13.02 -0.95 -6.75
CA ALA A 171 -11.80 -0.18 -6.96
C ALA A 171 -11.00 -0.66 -8.18
N ARG A 172 -10.42 0.29 -8.92
CA ARG A 172 -9.36 0.00 -9.90
C ARG A 172 -8.04 -0.30 -9.20
N ILE A 173 -7.22 -1.19 -9.73
CA ILE A 173 -5.88 -1.47 -9.23
C ILE A 173 -4.84 -0.78 -10.10
N ASN A 174 -4.06 0.12 -9.48
CA ASN A 174 -3.01 0.90 -10.09
C ASN A 174 -1.64 0.38 -9.64
N VAL A 175 -0.71 0.13 -10.56
CA VAL A 175 0.67 -0.26 -10.23
C VAL A 175 1.61 0.88 -10.58
N LYS A 176 2.23 1.47 -9.56
CA LYS A 176 3.20 2.56 -9.70
C LYS A 176 4.60 2.01 -9.90
N LEU A 177 5.12 2.15 -11.11
CA LEU A 177 6.49 1.84 -11.52
C LEU A 177 7.31 3.13 -11.64
N VAL A 178 8.64 2.97 -11.72
CA VAL A 178 9.55 4.05 -12.07
C VAL A 178 10.14 3.75 -13.45
N SER A 179 10.32 4.81 -14.24
CA SER A 179 10.99 4.72 -15.52
C SER A 179 12.42 4.21 -15.36
N GLU A 180 12.72 3.10 -16.02
CA GLU A 180 14.04 2.51 -16.19
C GLU A 180 14.05 1.70 -17.50
N VAL A 181 15.23 1.30 -17.97
CA VAL A 181 15.34 0.43 -19.15
C VAL A 181 14.69 -0.92 -18.83
N GLY A 182 13.77 -1.37 -19.67
CA GLY A 182 13.06 -2.64 -19.48
C GLY A 182 11.69 -2.48 -18.81
N VAL A 183 11.31 -1.26 -18.40
CA VAL A 183 10.01 -0.99 -17.77
C VAL A 183 8.83 -1.36 -18.68
N GLY A 184 9.02 -1.36 -20.00
CA GLY A 184 7.97 -1.79 -20.93
C GLY A 184 7.64 -3.28 -20.83
N THR A 185 8.67 -4.11 -20.59
CA THR A 185 8.49 -5.55 -20.32
C THR A 185 7.75 -5.77 -19.01
N ILE A 186 8.11 -5.01 -17.97
CA ILE A 186 7.43 -5.05 -16.67
C ILE A 186 5.97 -4.60 -16.82
N ALA A 187 5.69 -3.53 -17.56
CA ALA A 187 4.35 -3.04 -17.82
C ALA A 187 3.48 -4.09 -18.56
N ALA A 188 4.05 -4.85 -19.49
CA ALA A 188 3.36 -5.97 -20.11
C ALA A 188 3.02 -7.08 -19.09
N GLY A 189 3.95 -7.40 -18.17
CA GLY A 189 3.69 -8.30 -17.04
C GLY A 189 2.57 -7.78 -16.14
N VAL A 190 2.59 -6.51 -15.77
CA VAL A 190 1.57 -5.83 -14.95
C VAL A 190 0.18 -5.91 -15.60
N SER A 191 0.09 -5.70 -16.92
CA SER A 191 -1.16 -5.85 -17.66
C SER A 191 -1.68 -7.30 -17.65
N LYS A 192 -0.79 -8.29 -17.83
CA LYS A 192 -1.15 -9.72 -17.74
C LYS A 192 -1.55 -10.13 -16.32
N ALA A 193 -0.95 -9.51 -15.30
CA ALA A 193 -1.29 -9.65 -13.89
C ALA A 193 -2.62 -8.97 -13.52
N LYS A 194 -3.34 -8.41 -14.49
CA LYS A 194 -4.69 -7.85 -14.38
C LYS A 194 -4.78 -6.48 -13.70
N ALA A 195 -3.70 -5.70 -13.66
CA ALA A 195 -3.81 -4.31 -13.23
C ALA A 195 -4.68 -3.49 -14.22
N ASP A 196 -5.48 -2.56 -13.68
CA ASP A 196 -6.33 -1.67 -14.45
C ASP A 196 -5.55 -0.42 -14.93
N VAL A 197 -4.54 0.00 -14.15
CA VAL A 197 -3.69 1.16 -14.44
C VAL A 197 -2.23 0.82 -14.20
N VAL A 198 -1.33 1.24 -15.09
CA VAL A 198 0.12 1.28 -14.85
C VAL A 198 0.60 2.73 -14.86
N LEU A 199 1.23 3.16 -13.79
CA LEU A 199 1.84 4.49 -13.68
C LEU A 199 3.34 4.39 -13.95
N ILE A 200 3.84 5.17 -14.91
CA ILE A 200 5.27 5.36 -15.15
C ILE A 200 5.70 6.69 -14.51
N SER A 201 6.46 6.59 -13.42
CA SER A 201 7.03 7.74 -12.73
C SER A 201 8.42 8.10 -13.23
N GLY A 202 8.66 9.38 -13.53
CA GLY A 202 9.99 9.90 -13.82
C GLY A 202 10.87 10.03 -12.58
N TYR A 203 12.18 9.95 -12.76
CA TYR A 203 13.19 10.16 -11.70
C TYR A 203 13.07 11.53 -11.00
N ASP A 204 12.49 12.52 -11.67
CA ASP A 204 12.37 13.89 -11.21
C ASP A 204 11.22 14.09 -10.19
N GLY A 205 10.51 13.03 -9.81
CA GLY A 205 9.49 13.04 -8.76
C GLY A 205 9.94 13.67 -7.43
N GLY A 206 9.01 14.30 -6.72
CA GLY A 206 9.27 14.88 -5.40
C GLY A 206 9.36 13.84 -4.29
N THR A 207 9.96 14.22 -3.14
CA THR A 207 9.95 13.42 -1.91
C THR A 207 10.04 14.32 -0.68
N GLY A 208 9.43 13.87 0.43
CA GLY A 208 9.57 14.52 1.73
C GLY A 208 10.91 14.21 2.40
N ALA A 209 11.42 12.99 2.23
CA ALA A 209 12.69 12.50 2.77
C ALA A 209 13.28 11.38 1.90
N SER A 210 14.56 11.50 1.56
CA SER A 210 15.31 10.53 0.76
C SER A 210 16.81 10.80 0.87
N PRO A 211 17.67 9.78 0.74
CA PRO A 211 19.10 9.98 0.52
C PRO A 211 19.35 10.86 -0.72
N LEU A 212 20.38 11.70 -0.64
CA LEU A 212 20.77 12.58 -1.74
C LEU A 212 21.29 11.79 -2.95
N THR A 213 21.96 10.66 -2.71
CA THR A 213 22.45 9.76 -3.74
C THR A 213 21.33 9.28 -4.64
N SER A 214 20.25 8.76 -4.07
CA SER A 214 19.09 8.23 -4.79
C SER A 214 18.37 9.33 -5.58
N LEU A 215 18.21 10.52 -4.97
CA LEU A 215 17.63 11.69 -5.62
C LEU A 215 18.39 12.18 -6.86
N LYS A 216 19.69 11.89 -6.95
CA LYS A 216 20.57 12.40 -8.02
C LYS A 216 20.95 11.33 -9.04
N HIS A 217 20.91 10.06 -8.66
CA HIS A 217 21.55 8.98 -9.41
C HIS A 217 20.66 7.76 -9.68
N ALA A 218 19.39 7.77 -9.25
CA ALA A 218 18.47 6.66 -9.50
C ALA A 218 17.26 7.07 -10.34
N GLY A 219 16.78 6.15 -11.19
CA GLY A 219 15.66 6.34 -12.11
C GLY A 219 16.02 7.05 -13.43
N LEU A 220 15.10 7.02 -14.39
CA LEU A 220 15.23 7.68 -15.69
C LEU A 220 14.11 8.71 -15.95
N PRO A 221 14.28 9.62 -16.93
CA PRO A 221 13.20 10.49 -17.42
C PRO A 221 11.97 9.70 -17.84
N TRP A 222 10.78 10.17 -17.48
CA TRP A 222 9.54 9.48 -17.81
C TRP A 222 9.27 9.41 -19.31
N GLU A 223 9.83 10.33 -20.11
CA GLU A 223 9.68 10.30 -21.57
C GLU A 223 10.20 8.98 -22.17
N LEU A 224 11.27 8.41 -21.59
CA LEU A 224 11.85 7.14 -22.02
C LEU A 224 10.95 5.97 -21.63
N GLY A 225 10.64 5.83 -20.33
CA GLY A 225 9.86 4.71 -19.83
C GLY A 225 8.42 4.71 -20.32
N LEU A 226 7.82 5.90 -20.50
CA LEU A 226 6.45 6.03 -21.03
C LEU A 226 6.38 5.55 -22.48
N ALA A 227 7.32 5.98 -23.32
CA ALA A 227 7.40 5.51 -24.71
C ALA A 227 7.66 4.00 -24.77
N GLU A 228 8.59 3.48 -23.97
CA GLU A 228 8.88 2.04 -23.92
C GLU A 228 7.65 1.22 -23.49
N ALA A 229 6.94 1.66 -22.45
CA ALA A 229 5.72 1.01 -21.97
C ALA A 229 4.61 1.05 -23.03
N GLN A 230 4.37 2.21 -23.63
CA GLN A 230 3.38 2.37 -24.70
C GLN A 230 3.68 1.42 -25.87
N GLN A 231 4.90 1.45 -26.40
CA GLN A 231 5.30 0.65 -27.56
C GLN A 231 5.20 -0.84 -27.25
N THR A 232 5.69 -1.27 -26.08
CA THR A 232 5.69 -2.69 -25.68
C THR A 232 4.27 -3.22 -25.47
N LEU A 233 3.39 -2.44 -24.82
CA LEU A 233 2.00 -2.82 -24.61
C LEU A 233 1.23 -2.95 -25.92
N VAL A 234 1.48 -2.07 -26.89
CA VAL A 234 0.86 -2.17 -28.23
C VAL A 234 1.40 -3.39 -28.96
N LEU A 235 2.72 -3.60 -29.00
CA LEU A 235 3.35 -4.76 -29.67
C LEU A 235 2.82 -6.10 -29.16
N ASN A 236 2.43 -6.18 -27.88
CA ASN A 236 1.92 -7.40 -27.27
C ASN A 236 0.39 -7.51 -27.26
N ASN A 237 -0.33 -6.58 -27.91
CA ASN A 237 -1.80 -6.52 -27.89
C ASN A 237 -2.39 -6.47 -26.45
N LEU A 238 -1.75 -5.70 -25.57
CA LEU A 238 -2.15 -5.51 -24.17
C LEU A 238 -2.65 -4.09 -23.88
N ARG A 239 -2.35 -3.13 -24.77
CA ARG A 239 -2.63 -1.71 -24.55
C ARG A 239 -4.11 -1.39 -24.36
N SER A 240 -5.00 -2.18 -24.98
CA SER A 240 -6.46 -2.05 -24.82
C SER A 240 -6.92 -2.28 -23.38
N ARG A 241 -6.20 -3.08 -22.58
CA ARG A 241 -6.63 -3.60 -21.25
C ARG A 241 -6.23 -2.73 -20.08
N ILE A 242 -5.33 -1.78 -20.29
CA ILE A 242 -4.70 -1.04 -19.19
C ILE A 242 -4.63 0.44 -19.52
N VAL A 243 -4.97 1.28 -18.55
CA VAL A 243 -4.75 2.73 -18.62
C VAL A 243 -3.28 3.00 -18.29
N VAL A 244 -2.62 3.84 -19.10
CA VAL A 244 -1.25 4.28 -18.82
C VAL A 244 -1.29 5.65 -18.16
N GLU A 245 -0.74 5.77 -16.95
CA GLU A 245 -0.59 7.02 -16.22
C GLU A 245 0.87 7.49 -16.26
N CYS A 246 1.10 8.80 -16.25
CA CYS A 246 2.43 9.39 -16.15
C CYS A 246 2.51 10.41 -15.02
N ASP A 247 3.58 10.38 -14.23
CA ASP A 247 3.96 11.47 -13.32
C ASP A 247 5.48 11.75 -13.41
N GLY A 248 5.91 12.90 -12.88
CA GLY A 248 7.32 13.33 -12.96
C GLY A 248 7.45 14.80 -13.36
N GLN A 249 7.33 15.68 -12.37
CA GLN A 249 7.34 17.14 -12.53
C GLN A 249 6.53 17.68 -13.72
N LEU A 250 5.33 17.13 -13.95
CA LEU A 250 4.35 17.76 -14.84
C LEU A 250 3.93 19.10 -14.22
N LYS A 251 4.12 20.20 -14.96
CA LYS A 251 3.90 21.57 -14.47
C LYS A 251 3.07 22.43 -15.40
N THR A 252 2.90 22.02 -16.66
CA THR A 252 2.28 22.81 -17.72
C THR A 252 1.31 21.96 -18.53
N GLY A 253 0.35 22.58 -19.21
CA GLY A 253 -0.49 21.92 -20.21
C GLY A 253 0.34 21.30 -21.34
N ARG A 254 1.47 21.92 -21.70
CA ARG A 254 2.45 21.35 -22.64
C ARG A 254 3.07 20.03 -22.14
N ASP A 255 3.42 19.92 -20.86
CA ASP A 255 3.94 18.65 -20.32
C ASP A 255 2.90 17.54 -20.45
N VAL A 256 1.63 17.85 -20.15
CA VAL A 256 0.50 16.93 -20.28
C VAL A 256 0.28 16.52 -21.74
N ALA A 257 0.31 17.48 -22.67
CA ALA A 257 0.19 17.22 -24.10
C ALA A 257 1.27 16.24 -24.59
N ILE A 258 2.53 16.45 -24.20
CA ILE A 258 3.62 15.54 -24.58
C ILE A 258 3.43 14.16 -23.98
N ALA A 259 3.07 14.06 -22.69
CA ALA A 259 2.78 12.78 -22.06
C ALA A 259 1.62 12.05 -22.77
N ALA A 260 0.56 12.75 -23.16
CA ALA A 260 -0.55 12.18 -23.92
C ALA A 260 -0.10 11.63 -25.27
N LEU A 261 0.63 12.44 -26.05
CA LEU A 261 1.16 12.04 -27.36
C LEU A 261 2.12 10.84 -27.26
N LEU A 262 2.85 10.70 -26.15
CA LEU A 262 3.70 9.54 -25.87
C LEU A 262 2.94 8.30 -25.36
N GLY A 263 1.66 8.42 -24.99
CA GLY A 263 0.78 7.29 -24.67
C GLY A 263 0.04 7.35 -23.35
N ALA A 264 0.24 8.38 -22.52
CA ALA A 264 -0.46 8.52 -21.24
C ALA A 264 -1.92 8.95 -21.41
N GLU A 265 -2.78 8.47 -20.52
CA GLU A 265 -4.21 8.76 -20.45
C GLU A 265 -4.60 9.47 -19.15
N GLU A 266 -3.82 9.29 -18.08
CA GLU A 266 -3.99 9.93 -16.78
C GLU A 266 -2.66 10.58 -16.34
N PHE A 267 -2.72 11.67 -15.56
CA PHE A 267 -1.55 12.51 -15.26
C PHE A 267 -1.47 12.84 -13.78
N GLY A 268 -0.33 12.53 -13.17
CA GLY A 268 -0.05 12.77 -11.76
C GLY A 268 0.74 14.05 -11.50
N PHE A 269 0.27 14.85 -10.55
CA PHE A 269 0.88 16.12 -10.14
C PHE A 269 1.11 16.14 -8.63
N ALA A 270 2.37 16.23 -8.18
CA ALA A 270 2.69 16.29 -6.76
C ALA A 270 3.14 17.69 -6.33
N THR A 271 4.35 18.09 -6.75
CA THR A 271 4.96 19.35 -6.33
C THR A 271 4.17 20.59 -6.76
N ALA A 272 3.64 20.62 -7.99
CA ALA A 272 2.98 21.81 -8.52
C ALA A 272 1.69 22.20 -7.75
N PRO A 273 0.77 21.25 -7.42
CA PRO A 273 -0.36 21.54 -6.54
C PRO A 273 0.04 22.01 -5.12
N LEU A 274 1.16 21.51 -4.58
CA LEU A 274 1.68 22.01 -3.30
C LEU A 274 2.21 23.45 -3.42
N VAL A 275 2.84 23.80 -4.55
CA VAL A 275 3.26 25.19 -4.84
C VAL A 275 2.04 26.09 -4.99
N ALA A 276 1.00 25.65 -5.69
CA ALA A 276 -0.27 26.37 -5.76
C ALA A 276 -0.90 26.57 -4.37
N SER A 277 -0.68 25.63 -3.45
CA SER A 277 -1.11 25.72 -2.05
C SER A 277 -0.16 26.52 -1.13
N GLY A 278 0.95 27.06 -1.65
CA GLY A 278 1.85 27.95 -0.91
C GLY A 278 3.28 27.43 -0.69
N CYS A 279 3.68 26.28 -1.25
CA CYS A 279 5.04 25.78 -1.13
C CYS A 279 6.05 26.71 -1.80
N ILE A 280 7.00 27.22 -1.01
CA ILE A 280 8.08 28.11 -1.47
C ILE A 280 9.38 27.37 -1.86
N MET A 281 9.32 26.05 -2.03
CA MET A 281 10.45 25.22 -2.46
C MET A 281 11.72 25.32 -1.60
N MET A 282 11.56 25.49 -0.28
CA MET A 282 12.66 25.59 0.69
C MET A 282 13.50 24.31 0.84
N ARG A 283 12.93 23.14 0.47
CA ARG A 283 13.58 21.81 0.53
C ARG A 283 14.03 21.34 1.92
N LYS A 284 13.35 21.80 2.98
CA LYS A 284 13.53 21.34 4.37
C LYS A 284 12.42 20.42 4.87
N CYS A 285 11.75 19.71 3.96
CA CYS A 285 10.56 18.89 4.26
C CYS A 285 10.82 17.79 5.31
N HIS A 286 12.03 17.23 5.33
CA HIS A 286 12.46 16.17 6.25
C HIS A 286 12.81 16.70 7.66
N LEU A 287 13.03 18.01 7.83
CA LEU A 287 13.46 18.62 9.09
C LEU A 287 12.30 19.10 9.97
N ASN A 288 11.06 18.88 9.53
CA ASN A 288 9.86 19.35 10.23
C ASN A 288 9.76 20.88 10.42
N THR A 289 10.55 21.66 9.67
CA THR A 289 10.67 23.12 9.83
C THR A 289 10.08 23.90 8.65
N CYS A 290 9.00 23.38 8.05
CA CYS A 290 8.36 24.03 6.89
C CYS A 290 7.68 25.35 7.32
N PRO A 291 8.14 26.53 6.85
CA PRO A 291 7.66 27.82 7.36
C PRO A 291 6.21 28.15 6.95
N VAL A 292 5.69 27.47 5.93
CA VAL A 292 4.35 27.68 5.35
C VAL A 292 3.37 26.57 5.72
N GLY A 293 3.68 25.76 6.74
CA GLY A 293 2.74 24.76 7.27
C GLY A 293 2.41 23.58 6.35
N ILE A 294 3.17 23.34 5.27
CA ILE A 294 2.91 22.24 4.33
C ILE A 294 3.61 20.94 4.74
N ALA A 295 4.93 20.95 4.90
CA ALA A 295 5.73 19.74 5.11
C ALA A 295 6.22 19.62 6.56
N THR A 296 5.32 19.83 7.51
CA THR A 296 5.60 19.83 8.96
C THR A 296 4.41 19.29 9.74
N GLN A 297 4.71 18.68 10.89
CA GLN A 297 3.76 18.28 11.93
C GLN A 297 3.84 19.20 13.16
N ASP A 298 4.74 20.19 13.15
CA ASP A 298 4.83 21.21 14.18
C ASP A 298 3.56 22.08 14.18
N LYS A 299 2.92 22.16 15.33
CA LYS A 299 1.64 22.85 15.52
C LYS A 299 1.73 24.35 15.21
N GLU A 300 2.80 25.02 15.62
CA GLU A 300 2.93 26.46 15.39
C GLU A 300 3.19 26.77 13.92
N LEU A 301 4.00 25.93 13.25
CA LEU A 301 4.25 26.09 11.82
C LEU A 301 3.03 25.72 10.95
N ARG A 302 2.21 24.75 11.37
CA ARG A 302 0.96 24.40 10.67
C ARG A 302 -0.03 25.56 10.57
N LYS A 303 -0.09 26.45 11.58
CA LYS A 303 -0.92 27.68 11.54
C LYS A 303 -0.60 28.62 10.37
N ASN A 304 0.59 28.49 9.81
CA ASN A 304 1.04 29.29 8.66
C ASN A 304 0.52 28.74 7.32
N PHE A 305 -0.19 27.60 7.29
CA PHE A 305 -0.82 27.12 6.07
C PHE A 305 -1.96 28.05 5.65
N LYS A 306 -1.90 28.56 4.41
CA LYS A 306 -2.89 29.49 3.82
C LYS A 306 -3.46 28.98 2.48
N GLY A 307 -3.16 27.75 2.10
CA GLY A 307 -3.69 27.15 0.87
C GLY A 307 -5.19 26.89 1.00
N THR A 308 -5.94 27.09 -0.08
CA THR A 308 -7.36 26.74 -0.15
C THR A 308 -7.60 25.77 -1.31
N PRO A 309 -8.75 25.05 -1.33
CA PRO A 309 -9.05 24.15 -2.43
C PRO A 309 -9.12 24.88 -3.77
N GLU A 310 -9.59 26.13 -3.77
CA GLU A 310 -9.72 26.98 -4.95
C GLU A 310 -8.37 27.27 -5.61
N HIS A 311 -7.28 27.43 -4.84
CA HIS A 311 -5.95 27.59 -5.42
C HIS A 311 -5.53 26.38 -6.26
N VAL A 312 -5.85 25.17 -5.79
CA VAL A 312 -5.54 23.92 -6.49
C VAL A 312 -6.46 23.73 -7.69
N ILE A 313 -7.74 24.06 -7.55
CA ILE A 313 -8.72 24.01 -8.65
C ILE A 313 -8.30 24.97 -9.77
N ASN A 314 -7.95 26.21 -9.44
CA ASN A 314 -7.50 27.20 -10.41
C ASN A 314 -6.21 26.76 -11.12
N PHE A 315 -5.27 26.14 -10.40
CA PHE A 315 -4.09 25.54 -11.01
C PHE A 315 -4.48 24.51 -12.08
N PHE A 316 -5.35 23.55 -11.76
CA PHE A 316 -5.76 22.53 -12.72
C PHE A 316 -6.62 23.08 -13.87
N TYR A 317 -7.43 24.11 -13.62
CA TYR A 317 -8.14 24.85 -14.66
C TYR A 317 -7.15 25.41 -15.69
N TYR A 318 -6.11 26.14 -15.26
CA TYR A 318 -5.15 26.72 -16.20
C TYR A 318 -4.34 25.66 -16.96
N ILE A 319 -3.96 24.55 -16.32
CA ILE A 319 -3.28 23.42 -16.99
C ILE A 319 -4.18 22.82 -18.06
N ALA A 320 -5.46 22.61 -17.74
CA ALA A 320 -6.42 22.04 -18.67
C ALA A 320 -6.72 23.00 -19.82
N GLU A 321 -6.88 24.31 -19.58
CA GLU A 321 -7.11 25.31 -20.63
C GLU A 321 -5.89 25.47 -21.55
N GLU A 322 -4.67 25.46 -21.01
CA GLU A 322 -3.44 25.43 -21.84
C GLU A 322 -3.42 24.17 -22.71
N LEU A 323 -3.76 23.01 -22.13
CA LEU A 323 -3.86 21.75 -22.89
C LEU A 323 -4.92 21.82 -23.98
N ARG A 324 -6.11 22.41 -23.72
CA ARG A 324 -7.15 22.60 -24.74
C ARG A 324 -6.64 23.44 -25.91
N GLY A 325 -5.90 24.51 -25.63
CA GLY A 325 -5.25 25.32 -26.67
C GLY A 325 -4.30 24.51 -27.55
N ILE A 326 -3.50 23.62 -26.94
CA ILE A 326 -2.59 22.73 -27.66
C ILE A 326 -3.36 21.66 -28.46
N MET A 327 -4.39 21.07 -27.87
CA MET A 327 -5.26 20.11 -28.54
C MET A 327 -5.93 20.74 -29.78
N ALA A 328 -6.44 21.96 -29.64
CA ALA A 328 -7.00 22.73 -30.74
C ALA A 328 -5.96 22.97 -31.85
N GLN A 329 -4.73 23.37 -31.50
CA GLN A 329 -3.64 23.58 -32.45
C GLN A 329 -3.27 22.28 -33.22
N LEU A 330 -3.34 21.13 -32.55
CA LEU A 330 -2.98 19.83 -33.10
C LEU A 330 -4.13 19.12 -33.83
N GLY A 331 -5.37 19.59 -33.67
CA GLY A 331 -6.56 19.05 -34.33
C GLY A 331 -7.31 17.97 -33.58
N PHE A 332 -7.16 17.88 -32.25
CA PHE A 332 -7.82 16.86 -31.43
C PHE A 332 -9.01 17.44 -30.67
N ARG A 333 -10.19 16.83 -30.82
CA ARG A 333 -11.41 17.22 -30.10
C ARG A 333 -11.46 16.62 -28.71
N THR A 334 -10.92 15.41 -28.56
CA THR A 334 -10.84 14.73 -27.27
C THR A 334 -9.40 14.32 -26.96
N LEU A 335 -9.04 14.29 -25.68
CA LEU A 335 -7.73 13.84 -25.23
C LEU A 335 -7.48 12.39 -25.65
N GLY A 336 -8.53 11.58 -25.69
CA GLY A 336 -8.46 10.20 -26.15
C GLY A 336 -8.05 10.06 -27.63
N GLU A 337 -8.22 11.08 -28.48
CA GLU A 337 -7.69 11.06 -29.86
C GLU A 337 -6.19 11.35 -29.91
N MET A 338 -5.70 12.12 -28.94
CA MET A 338 -4.31 12.55 -28.81
C MET A 338 -3.38 11.44 -28.31
N VAL A 339 -3.91 10.48 -27.54
CA VAL A 339 -3.13 9.41 -26.90
C VAL A 339 -2.30 8.62 -27.93
N GLY A 340 -0.98 8.57 -27.72
CA GLY A 340 -0.06 7.76 -28.53
C GLY A 340 0.23 8.31 -29.93
N GLN A 341 -0.18 9.56 -30.25
CA GLN A 341 0.02 10.18 -31.55
C GLN A 341 1.41 10.84 -31.69
N THR A 342 2.49 10.09 -31.48
CA THR A 342 3.87 10.60 -31.46
C THR A 342 4.30 11.33 -32.75
N HIS A 343 3.65 11.05 -33.89
CA HIS A 343 3.87 11.76 -35.16
C HIS A 343 3.55 13.28 -35.12
N LYS A 344 2.88 13.77 -34.08
CA LYS A 344 2.66 15.21 -33.83
C LYS A 344 3.82 15.86 -33.05
N ILE A 345 4.91 15.11 -32.82
CA ILE A 345 6.13 15.58 -32.14
C ILE A 345 7.32 15.52 -33.10
N ASN A 346 8.18 16.54 -33.07
CA ASN A 346 9.44 16.60 -33.80
C ASN A 346 10.59 17.05 -32.88
N SER A 347 11.74 16.39 -32.97
CA SER A 347 12.95 16.73 -32.20
C SER A 347 14.09 17.32 -33.02
N ASN A 348 13.94 17.44 -34.34
CA ASN A 348 15.04 17.73 -35.27
C ASN A 348 15.66 19.12 -35.04
N LYS A 349 14.87 20.15 -34.71
CA LYS A 349 15.40 21.51 -34.48
C LYS A 349 16.29 21.58 -33.23
N ALA A 350 15.99 20.81 -32.20
CA ALA A 350 16.75 20.82 -30.95
C ALA A 350 18.12 20.12 -31.07
N ILE A 351 18.24 19.11 -31.94
CA ILE A 351 19.49 18.36 -32.20
C ILE A 351 20.55 19.25 -32.88
N ASN A 352 20.14 20.33 -33.56
CA ASN A 352 21.05 21.31 -34.18
C ASN A 352 21.79 22.20 -33.16
N HIS A 353 21.41 22.16 -31.88
CA HIS A 353 22.10 22.89 -30.82
C HIS A 353 23.43 22.20 -30.44
N TYR A 354 24.52 22.97 -30.29
CA TYR A 354 25.87 22.41 -30.07
C TYR A 354 26.00 21.43 -28.88
N LYS A 355 25.26 21.68 -27.78
CA LYS A 355 25.20 20.79 -26.60
C LYS A 355 24.33 19.54 -26.77
N ALA A 356 23.48 19.50 -27.80
CA ALA A 356 22.57 18.38 -28.09
C ALA A 356 23.06 17.54 -29.30
N LYS A 357 24.20 17.92 -29.88
CA LYS A 357 24.81 17.22 -31.02
C LYS A 357 25.12 15.77 -30.64
N GLY A 358 24.56 14.83 -31.40
CA GLY A 358 24.73 13.38 -31.19
C GLY A 358 23.63 12.70 -30.36
N LEU A 359 22.64 13.43 -29.86
CA LEU A 359 21.44 12.82 -29.28
C LEU A 359 20.52 12.27 -30.37
N ASP A 360 20.12 11.01 -30.22
CA ASP A 360 19.10 10.37 -31.04
C ASP A 360 17.84 10.13 -30.20
N LEU A 361 16.75 10.83 -30.54
CA LEU A 361 15.45 10.71 -29.87
C LEU A 361 14.43 9.93 -30.72
N SER A 362 14.86 9.38 -31.85
CA SER A 362 13.97 8.66 -32.78
C SER A 362 13.29 7.45 -32.14
N ALA A 363 13.98 6.75 -31.23
CA ALA A 363 13.44 5.61 -30.50
C ALA A 363 12.22 5.98 -29.62
N ILE A 364 12.20 7.19 -29.04
CA ILE A 364 11.08 7.65 -28.21
C ILE A 364 9.84 7.91 -29.08
N LEU A 365 10.05 8.50 -30.26
CA LEU A 365 8.97 8.89 -31.17
C LEU A 365 8.53 7.76 -32.11
N HIS A 366 9.24 6.64 -32.11
CA HIS A 366 8.98 5.49 -32.95
C HIS A 366 7.55 4.97 -32.78
N ARG A 367 6.90 4.68 -33.91
CA ARG A 367 5.59 4.03 -33.97
C ARG A 367 5.75 2.65 -34.59
N PRO A 368 5.69 1.57 -33.80
CA PRO A 368 5.63 0.21 -34.32
C PRO A 368 4.50 0.04 -35.34
N GLU A 369 4.69 -0.83 -36.34
CA GLU A 369 3.70 -1.11 -37.39
C GLU A 369 2.34 -1.55 -36.80
N ALA A 370 2.36 -2.23 -35.65
CA ALA A 370 1.18 -2.64 -34.89
C ALA A 370 0.23 -1.47 -34.53
N TYR A 371 0.71 -0.22 -34.48
CA TYR A 371 -0.14 0.96 -34.21
C TYR A 371 -1.20 1.19 -35.29
N LYS A 372 -1.03 0.64 -36.50
CA LYS A 372 -2.01 0.76 -37.58
C LYS A 372 -3.22 -0.16 -37.39
N SER A 373 -3.08 -1.25 -36.65
CA SER A 373 -4.11 -2.29 -36.50
C SER A 373 -4.56 -2.53 -35.07
N MET A 374 -3.76 -2.16 -34.06
CA MET A 374 -4.05 -2.36 -32.64
C MET A 374 -4.43 -1.06 -31.95
N SER A 375 -5.14 -1.17 -30.82
CA SER A 375 -5.48 -0.01 -29.99
C SER A 375 -4.22 0.58 -29.36
N VAL A 376 -4.10 1.91 -29.42
CA VAL A 376 -3.03 2.68 -28.76
C VAL A 376 -3.45 3.24 -27.40
N LYS A 377 -4.68 2.96 -26.97
CA LYS A 377 -5.27 3.44 -25.71
C LYS A 377 -6.14 2.37 -25.05
N ASN A 378 -6.58 2.62 -23.81
CA ASN A 378 -7.48 1.71 -23.12
C ASN A 378 -8.88 1.74 -23.80
N THR A 379 -9.45 0.55 -24.01
CA THR A 379 -10.75 0.36 -24.66
C THR A 379 -11.57 -0.77 -24.03
N GLU A 380 -10.95 -1.63 -23.22
CA GLU A 380 -11.59 -2.74 -22.52
C GLU A 380 -11.23 -2.75 -21.03
N GLN A 381 -12.09 -3.38 -20.22
CA GLN A 381 -11.85 -3.59 -18.79
C GLN A 381 -11.15 -4.94 -18.57
N GLN A 382 -10.45 -5.05 -17.44
CA GLN A 382 -9.85 -6.31 -17.03
C GLN A 382 -10.90 -7.27 -16.44
N ASP A 383 -10.84 -8.53 -16.86
CA ASP A 383 -11.48 -9.63 -16.15
C ASP A 383 -10.55 -10.14 -15.04
N HIS A 384 -10.99 -9.94 -13.79
CA HIS A 384 -10.29 -10.29 -12.56
C HIS A 384 -10.65 -11.69 -12.04
N ASN A 385 -11.50 -12.44 -12.74
CA ASN A 385 -11.90 -13.82 -12.42
C ASN A 385 -12.52 -14.00 -11.02
N LEU A 386 -13.41 -13.09 -10.61
CA LEU A 386 -14.00 -13.12 -9.27
C LEU A 386 -15.33 -13.87 -9.17
N ASP A 387 -16.02 -14.17 -10.27
CA ASP A 387 -17.42 -14.62 -10.23
C ASP A 387 -17.68 -15.90 -9.43
N ASN A 388 -16.68 -16.79 -9.35
CA ASN A 388 -16.83 -18.12 -8.74
C ASN A 388 -16.06 -18.29 -7.42
N VAL A 389 -15.62 -17.21 -6.79
CA VAL A 389 -14.89 -17.30 -5.51
C VAL A 389 -15.81 -17.73 -4.37
N ILE A 390 -15.28 -18.54 -3.44
CA ILE A 390 -16.04 -19.13 -2.34
C ILE A 390 -16.70 -18.08 -1.42
N ASP A 391 -16.14 -16.88 -1.32
CA ASP A 391 -16.70 -15.78 -0.53
C ASP A 391 -18.13 -15.43 -0.91
N PHE A 392 -18.54 -15.56 -2.18
CA PHE A 392 -19.94 -15.29 -2.56
C PHE A 392 -20.90 -16.32 -1.96
N ARG A 393 -20.46 -17.57 -1.83
CA ARG A 393 -21.23 -18.60 -1.12
C ARG A 393 -21.29 -18.28 0.37
N ILE A 394 -20.17 -17.88 0.96
CA ILE A 394 -20.11 -17.47 2.37
C ILE A 394 -21.07 -16.30 2.62
N LEU A 395 -21.04 -15.25 1.79
CA LEU A 395 -21.94 -14.10 1.89
C LEU A 395 -23.41 -14.51 1.83
N LYS A 396 -23.77 -15.38 0.89
CA LYS A 396 -25.14 -15.90 0.74
C LYS A 396 -25.60 -16.63 2.01
N ASP A 397 -24.74 -17.51 2.54
CA ASP A 397 -25.08 -18.34 3.70
C ASP A 397 -25.04 -17.54 5.02
N SER A 398 -24.26 -16.45 5.08
CA SER A 398 -24.05 -15.62 6.29
C SER A 398 -24.96 -14.40 6.40
N HIS A 399 -26.01 -14.29 5.57
CA HIS A 399 -26.91 -13.14 5.54
C HIS A 399 -27.45 -12.73 6.93
N ARG A 400 -27.79 -13.69 7.80
CA ARG A 400 -28.27 -13.39 9.18
C ARG A 400 -27.16 -12.81 10.05
N ALA A 401 -25.93 -13.29 9.91
CA ALA A 401 -24.77 -12.75 10.61
C ALA A 401 -24.49 -11.31 10.17
N LEU A 402 -24.48 -11.04 8.86
CA LEU A 402 -24.17 -9.72 8.32
C LEU A 402 -25.20 -8.66 8.70
N TYR A 403 -26.51 -8.93 8.57
CA TYR A 403 -27.52 -7.89 8.73
C TYR A 403 -28.22 -7.87 10.10
N ARG A 404 -28.19 -8.99 10.84
CA ARG A 404 -28.84 -9.11 12.15
C ARG A 404 -27.86 -9.35 13.30
N LYS A 405 -26.56 -9.47 13.00
CA LYS A 405 -25.50 -9.78 13.99
C LYS A 405 -25.77 -11.06 14.78
N GLU A 406 -26.49 -12.01 14.16
CA GLU A 406 -26.78 -13.32 14.75
C GLU A 406 -25.54 -14.21 14.63
N LYS A 407 -25.16 -14.88 15.74
CA LYS A 407 -24.04 -15.82 15.72
C LYS A 407 -24.33 -17.00 14.78
N MET A 408 -23.41 -17.28 13.85
CA MET A 408 -23.52 -18.36 12.89
C MET A 408 -22.27 -19.23 12.89
N ASN A 409 -22.47 -20.53 12.63
CA ASN A 409 -21.41 -21.51 12.41
C ASN A 409 -21.60 -22.11 11.02
N LEU A 410 -20.60 -21.99 10.16
CA LEU A 410 -20.60 -22.51 8.79
C LEU A 410 -19.45 -23.49 8.60
N SER A 411 -19.55 -24.37 7.61
CA SER A 411 -18.50 -25.35 7.32
C SER A 411 -18.36 -25.61 5.82
N TYR A 412 -17.12 -25.58 5.32
CA TYR A 412 -16.81 -25.75 3.90
C TYR A 412 -15.55 -26.62 3.68
N PRO A 413 -15.48 -27.40 2.59
CA PRO A 413 -14.20 -27.89 2.10
C PRO A 413 -13.39 -26.72 1.52
N ILE A 414 -12.06 -26.80 1.57
CA ILE A 414 -11.15 -25.80 0.97
C ILE A 414 -10.01 -26.46 0.20
N LYS A 415 -9.59 -25.83 -0.89
CA LYS A 415 -8.48 -26.28 -1.75
C LYS A 415 -7.49 -25.15 -1.98
N ASN A 416 -6.26 -25.51 -2.39
CA ASN A 416 -5.18 -24.54 -2.60
C ASN A 416 -5.48 -23.51 -3.72
N THR A 417 -6.47 -23.78 -4.58
CA THR A 417 -6.99 -22.86 -5.59
C THR A 417 -7.92 -21.79 -5.01
N ASP A 418 -8.46 -22.01 -3.82
CA ASP A 418 -9.32 -21.06 -3.10
C ASP A 418 -8.42 -20.03 -2.41
N ARG A 419 -8.16 -18.93 -3.11
CA ARG A 419 -7.26 -17.85 -2.70
C ARG A 419 -8.03 -16.66 -2.13
N SER A 420 -7.40 -15.90 -1.24
CA SER A 420 -7.93 -14.65 -0.67
C SER A 420 -9.26 -14.81 0.09
N VAL A 421 -9.54 -16.03 0.57
CA VAL A 421 -10.82 -16.36 1.21
C VAL A 421 -11.05 -15.47 2.43
N GLY A 422 -12.23 -14.84 2.47
CA GLY A 422 -12.68 -13.93 3.52
C GLY A 422 -12.49 -12.44 3.22
N ALA A 423 -11.72 -12.07 2.18
CA ALA A 423 -11.48 -10.67 1.84
C ALA A 423 -12.76 -9.96 1.37
N ILE A 424 -13.60 -10.62 0.55
CA ILE A 424 -14.87 -10.05 0.08
C ILE A 424 -15.85 -9.94 1.24
N VAL A 425 -15.96 -10.98 2.08
CA VAL A 425 -16.85 -10.94 3.26
C VAL A 425 -16.44 -9.79 4.19
N SER A 426 -15.14 -9.58 4.37
CA SER A 426 -14.60 -8.48 5.18
C SER A 426 -14.88 -7.10 4.58
N ASN A 427 -14.85 -6.97 3.25
CA ASN A 427 -15.25 -5.75 2.56
C ASN A 427 -16.72 -5.42 2.81
N GLU A 428 -17.62 -6.40 2.67
CA GLU A 428 -19.05 -6.17 2.93
C GLU A 428 -19.32 -5.80 4.40
N ILE A 429 -18.63 -6.43 5.35
CA ILE A 429 -18.68 -6.05 6.76
C ILE A 429 -18.21 -4.59 6.95
N SER A 430 -17.09 -4.22 6.34
CA SER A 430 -16.52 -2.87 6.43
C SER A 430 -17.41 -1.81 5.77
N LYS A 431 -18.13 -2.14 4.69
CA LYS A 431 -19.10 -1.23 4.07
C LYS A 431 -20.26 -0.90 5.02
N ILE A 432 -20.73 -1.88 5.78
CA ILE A 432 -21.90 -1.72 6.66
C ILE A 432 -21.50 -1.13 8.03
N TYR A 433 -20.41 -1.62 8.61
CA TYR A 433 -20.06 -1.36 10.02
C TYR A 433 -18.74 -0.58 10.19
N GLY A 434 -18.07 -0.24 9.09
CA GLY A 434 -16.77 0.41 9.13
C GLY A 434 -15.73 -0.43 9.88
N HIS A 435 -14.80 0.24 10.54
CA HIS A 435 -13.72 -0.40 11.30
C HIS A 435 -14.18 -1.19 12.54
N LEU A 436 -15.40 -0.96 13.06
CA LEU A 436 -15.90 -1.67 14.24
C LEU A 436 -16.24 -3.13 13.91
N GLY A 437 -16.62 -3.40 12.66
CA GLY A 437 -17.03 -4.72 12.20
C GLY A 437 -18.21 -5.31 12.97
N LEU A 438 -18.25 -6.64 13.04
CA LEU A 438 -19.25 -7.38 13.79
C LEU A 438 -18.75 -7.67 15.22
N PRO A 439 -19.67 -7.94 16.18
CA PRO A 439 -19.28 -8.47 17.49
C PRO A 439 -18.41 -9.72 17.36
N GLU A 440 -17.56 -9.98 18.36
CA GLU A 440 -16.66 -11.14 18.34
C GLU A 440 -17.41 -12.48 18.16
N ASP A 441 -16.83 -13.37 17.35
CA ASP A 441 -17.37 -14.70 17.05
C ASP A 441 -18.82 -14.67 16.51
N THR A 442 -19.17 -13.62 15.76
CA THR A 442 -20.47 -13.54 15.07
C THR A 442 -20.54 -14.49 13.89
N LEU A 443 -19.46 -14.61 13.10
CA LEU A 443 -19.41 -15.54 11.98
C LEU A 443 -18.22 -16.48 12.12
N ASN A 444 -18.50 -17.70 12.57
CA ASN A 444 -17.53 -18.75 12.75
C ASN A 444 -17.57 -19.68 11.54
N ILE A 445 -16.44 -19.84 10.84
CA ILE A 445 -16.38 -20.66 9.62
C ILE A 445 -15.26 -21.68 9.78
N LYS A 446 -15.66 -22.96 9.74
CA LYS A 446 -14.72 -24.07 9.71
C LYS A 446 -14.44 -24.49 8.26
N PHE A 447 -13.17 -24.65 7.94
CA PHE A 447 -12.69 -25.18 6.68
C PHE A 447 -11.97 -26.50 6.90
N THR A 448 -12.07 -27.41 5.93
CA THR A 448 -11.34 -28.68 5.94
C THR A 448 -10.61 -28.87 4.62
N GLY A 449 -9.30 -29.00 4.66
CA GLY A 449 -8.44 -29.11 3.49
C GLY A 449 -7.23 -28.17 3.54
N SER A 450 -6.77 -27.72 2.37
CA SER A 450 -5.60 -26.87 2.22
C SER A 450 -6.02 -25.52 1.65
N ALA A 451 -5.82 -24.42 2.37
CA ALA A 451 -6.17 -23.09 1.87
C ALA A 451 -5.12 -22.54 0.90
N GLY A 452 -5.57 -21.84 -0.13
CA GLY A 452 -4.67 -21.12 -1.04
C GLY A 452 -3.99 -19.91 -0.40
N GLN A 453 -3.22 -19.18 -1.20
CA GLN A 453 -2.55 -17.95 -0.76
C GLN A 453 -3.55 -16.93 -0.22
N SER A 454 -3.11 -16.12 0.74
CA SER A 454 -3.87 -15.00 1.31
C SER A 454 -5.16 -15.39 2.04
N PHE A 455 -5.23 -16.60 2.59
CA PHE A 455 -6.37 -16.99 3.42
C PHE A 455 -6.56 -16.02 4.61
N GLY A 456 -7.77 -15.51 4.81
CA GLY A 456 -8.06 -14.54 5.87
C GLY A 456 -7.49 -13.14 5.62
N ALA A 457 -7.05 -12.82 4.40
CA ALA A 457 -6.53 -11.49 4.07
C ALA A 457 -7.56 -10.40 4.34
N PHE A 458 -7.12 -9.33 5.00
CA PHE A 458 -7.96 -8.19 5.41
C PHE A 458 -9.18 -8.58 6.28
N GLY A 459 -9.09 -9.71 6.99
CA GLY A 459 -10.16 -10.24 7.84
C GLY A 459 -10.69 -9.22 8.85
N ALA A 460 -11.96 -8.83 8.73
CA ALA A 460 -12.61 -7.84 9.60
C ALA A 460 -13.04 -8.42 10.97
N HIS A 461 -13.26 -7.54 11.95
CA HIS A 461 -13.79 -7.92 13.27
C HIS A 461 -15.10 -8.72 13.20
N GLY A 462 -15.18 -9.73 14.07
CA GLY A 462 -16.30 -10.65 14.22
C GLY A 462 -16.28 -11.87 13.31
N LEU A 463 -15.28 -11.98 12.42
CA LEU A 463 -14.97 -13.20 11.68
C LEU A 463 -14.03 -14.10 12.49
N THR A 464 -14.37 -15.39 12.57
CA THR A 464 -13.51 -16.43 13.13
C THR A 464 -13.37 -17.57 12.14
N PHE A 465 -12.17 -17.76 11.59
CA PHE A 465 -11.87 -18.81 10.62
C PHE A 465 -11.03 -19.90 11.25
N MET A 466 -11.45 -21.14 11.07
CA MET A 466 -10.73 -22.32 11.55
C MET A 466 -10.41 -23.22 10.36
N VAL A 467 -9.14 -23.52 10.13
CA VAL A 467 -8.69 -24.47 9.12
C VAL A 467 -8.22 -25.75 9.81
N ASP A 468 -8.95 -26.83 9.54
CA ASP A 468 -8.60 -28.20 9.88
C ASP A 468 -7.78 -28.77 8.72
N GLY A 469 -6.46 -28.56 8.76
CA GLY A 469 -5.56 -28.72 7.62
C GLY A 469 -4.36 -27.79 7.62
N ASN A 470 -4.07 -27.15 6.48
CA ASN A 470 -2.94 -26.23 6.30
C ASN A 470 -3.29 -25.04 5.41
N THR A 471 -2.40 -24.05 5.34
CA THR A 471 -2.54 -22.90 4.43
C THR A 471 -1.23 -22.63 3.69
N ASN A 472 -1.32 -22.08 2.49
CA ASN A 472 -0.16 -21.53 1.79
C ASN A 472 0.28 -20.18 2.41
N ASP A 473 1.09 -19.41 1.67
CA ASP A 473 1.62 -18.11 2.07
C ASP A 473 0.55 -17.05 2.36
N TYR A 474 0.95 -16.02 3.09
CA TYR A 474 0.17 -14.79 3.33
C TYR A 474 -1.09 -14.99 4.20
N LEU A 475 -1.13 -16.02 5.05
CA LEU A 475 -2.18 -16.18 6.05
C LEU A 475 -2.39 -14.88 6.84
N GLY A 476 -3.62 -14.35 6.85
CA GLY A 476 -3.95 -13.14 7.59
C GLY A 476 -3.19 -11.88 7.15
N LYS A 477 -2.75 -11.81 5.89
CA LYS A 477 -2.19 -10.59 5.29
C LYS A 477 -3.11 -9.39 5.52
N GLY A 478 -2.60 -8.32 6.13
CA GLY A 478 -3.38 -7.12 6.46
C GLY A 478 -4.56 -7.36 7.40
N LEU A 479 -4.49 -8.35 8.31
CA LEU A 479 -5.55 -8.68 9.27
C LEU A 479 -6.14 -7.42 9.94
N SER A 480 -7.47 -7.33 9.99
CA SER A 480 -8.23 -6.13 10.39
C SER A 480 -9.31 -6.45 11.44
N GLY A 481 -9.06 -7.44 12.29
CA GLY A 481 -9.84 -7.77 13.47
C GLY A 481 -10.29 -9.22 13.58
N ALA A 482 -10.12 -10.01 12.52
CA ALA A 482 -10.54 -11.41 12.52
C ALA A 482 -9.64 -12.30 13.39
N LYS A 483 -10.20 -13.45 13.78
CA LYS A 483 -9.51 -14.54 14.48
C LYS A 483 -9.25 -15.69 13.52
N LEU A 484 -7.99 -16.09 13.35
CA LEU A 484 -7.55 -17.16 12.46
C LEU A 484 -7.00 -18.32 13.29
N ILE A 485 -7.48 -19.53 13.03
CA ILE A 485 -7.06 -20.74 13.74
C ILE A 485 -6.66 -21.75 12.68
N VAL A 486 -5.43 -22.24 12.73
CA VAL A 486 -4.96 -23.31 11.83
C VAL A 486 -4.46 -24.45 12.71
N LYS A 487 -5.04 -25.62 12.54
CA LYS A 487 -4.65 -26.81 13.30
C LYS A 487 -4.51 -28.03 12.43
N LYS A 488 -3.59 -28.91 12.81
CA LYS A 488 -3.40 -30.16 12.09
C LYS A 488 -4.68 -31.00 12.12
N PRO A 489 -4.95 -31.79 11.06
CA PRO A 489 -6.08 -32.71 11.08
C PRO A 489 -6.03 -33.71 12.22
N ALA A 490 -7.17 -34.00 12.83
CA ALA A 490 -7.26 -34.97 13.93
C ALA A 490 -6.74 -36.38 13.54
N LYS A 491 -6.82 -36.73 12.25
CA LYS A 491 -6.33 -38.00 11.69
C LYS A 491 -4.83 -38.00 11.37
N ALA A 492 -4.15 -36.85 11.46
CA ALA A 492 -2.73 -36.74 11.14
C ALA A 492 -1.87 -37.27 12.29
N ASP A 493 -0.98 -38.20 11.94
CA ASP A 493 -0.08 -38.93 12.85
C ASP A 493 1.22 -38.18 13.17
N PHE A 494 1.60 -37.17 12.37
CA PHE A 494 2.77 -36.35 12.61
C PHE A 494 2.63 -35.41 13.82
N LEU A 495 3.76 -35.00 14.41
CA LEU A 495 3.83 -34.00 15.47
C LEU A 495 3.75 -32.59 14.87
N ALA A 496 2.78 -31.79 15.32
CA ALA A 496 2.52 -30.45 14.80
C ALA A 496 3.76 -29.56 14.95
N GLU A 497 4.40 -29.63 16.12
CA GLU A 497 5.58 -28.84 16.49
C GLU A 497 6.81 -29.08 15.61
N ASN A 498 6.81 -30.14 14.79
CA ASN A 498 7.92 -30.50 13.90
C ASN A 498 7.59 -30.31 12.41
N ASN A 499 6.41 -29.77 12.07
CA ASN A 499 5.92 -29.73 10.69
C ASN A 499 5.37 -28.36 10.31
N ILE A 500 5.67 -27.94 9.08
CA ILE A 500 5.15 -26.69 8.51
C ILE A 500 3.68 -26.87 8.16
N ILE A 501 2.83 -25.98 8.67
CA ILE A 501 1.38 -25.99 8.41
C ILE A 501 0.88 -24.67 7.80
N VAL A 502 1.68 -23.61 7.84
CA VAL A 502 1.38 -22.33 7.20
C VAL A 502 2.62 -21.83 6.45
N GLY A 503 2.41 -21.18 5.32
CA GLY A 503 3.49 -20.70 4.45
C GLY A 503 4.23 -19.47 4.97
N ASN A 504 4.84 -18.76 4.03
CA ASN A 504 5.68 -17.58 4.27
C ASN A 504 4.85 -16.31 4.45
N VAL A 505 5.45 -15.29 5.07
CA VAL A 505 4.95 -13.90 5.10
C VAL A 505 3.52 -13.82 5.69
N CYS A 506 3.24 -14.67 6.66
CA CYS A 506 1.98 -14.64 7.39
C CYS A 506 1.88 -13.35 8.22
N LEU A 507 0.66 -12.83 8.35
CA LEU A 507 0.31 -11.62 9.11
C LEU A 507 1.01 -10.35 8.62
N PHE A 508 1.42 -10.32 7.34
CA PHE A 508 2.10 -9.16 6.78
C PHE A 508 1.28 -7.89 6.92
N GLY A 509 1.80 -6.93 7.69
CA GLY A 509 1.17 -5.62 7.88
C GLY A 509 -0.08 -5.59 8.78
N ALA A 510 -0.36 -6.63 9.57
CA ALA A 510 -1.62 -6.79 10.31
C ALA A 510 -1.90 -5.66 11.35
N VAL A 511 -3.16 -5.24 11.51
CA VAL A 511 -3.59 -4.05 12.31
C VAL A 511 -5.06 -4.10 12.81
N GLN A 512 -5.59 -5.05 13.56
CA GLN A 512 -5.05 -6.09 14.46
C GLN A 512 -5.93 -7.35 14.30
N GLY A 513 -5.96 -8.27 15.25
CA GLY A 513 -6.68 -9.55 15.16
C GLY A 513 -5.90 -10.62 15.90
N GLU A 514 -6.37 -11.86 15.83
CA GLU A 514 -5.72 -12.99 16.52
C GLU A 514 -5.38 -14.12 15.54
N ALA A 515 -4.25 -14.80 15.74
CA ALA A 515 -3.90 -16.01 15.00
C ALA A 515 -3.33 -17.11 15.91
N TYR A 516 -3.83 -18.34 15.77
CA TYR A 516 -3.40 -19.50 16.57
C TYR A 516 -3.04 -20.66 15.63
N ILE A 517 -1.77 -21.05 15.61
CA ILE A 517 -1.19 -21.91 14.58
C ILE A 517 -0.54 -23.12 15.27
N ASN A 518 -1.19 -24.28 15.18
CA ASN A 518 -0.69 -25.54 15.73
C ASN A 518 0.28 -26.22 14.75
N GLY A 519 1.47 -25.64 14.65
CA GLY A 519 2.63 -26.13 13.92
C GLY A 519 3.59 -25.00 13.51
N ILE A 520 4.49 -25.27 12.57
CA ILE A 520 5.53 -24.35 12.14
C ILE A 520 5.02 -23.43 11.02
N ALA A 521 5.38 -22.15 11.10
CA ALA A 521 5.22 -21.18 10.02
C ALA A 521 6.50 -21.01 9.21
N GLY A 522 6.36 -20.64 7.94
CA GLY A 522 7.48 -20.36 7.05
C GLY A 522 8.27 -19.10 7.40
N GLU A 523 9.02 -18.60 6.43
CA GLU A 523 9.86 -17.41 6.57
C GLU A 523 9.03 -16.14 6.74
N ARG A 524 9.64 -15.11 7.35
CA ARG A 524 9.06 -13.76 7.51
C ARG A 524 7.71 -13.75 8.21
N PHE A 525 7.53 -14.67 9.15
CA PHE A 525 6.34 -14.69 9.98
C PHE A 525 6.18 -13.37 10.74
N ALA A 526 4.98 -12.77 10.70
CA ALA A 526 4.66 -11.49 11.32
C ALA A 526 5.54 -10.31 10.86
N VAL A 527 6.07 -10.36 9.62
CA VAL A 527 6.77 -9.21 9.02
C VAL A 527 5.85 -7.99 8.99
N ARG A 528 6.36 -6.83 9.42
CA ARG A 528 5.58 -5.58 9.54
C ARG A 528 4.30 -5.72 10.38
N ASN A 529 4.20 -6.68 11.30
CA ASN A 529 3.04 -6.75 12.20
C ASN A 529 2.92 -5.43 12.99
N SER A 530 1.74 -4.84 12.95
CA SER A 530 1.41 -3.54 13.54
C SER A 530 0.30 -3.66 14.58
N GLY A 531 -0.02 -4.89 15.05
CA GLY A 531 -0.91 -5.06 16.19
C GLY A 531 -1.59 -6.40 16.37
N ALA A 532 -1.43 -7.38 15.47
CA ALA A 532 -2.01 -8.70 15.69
C ALA A 532 -1.35 -9.43 16.87
N THR A 533 -2.14 -10.23 17.59
CA THR A 533 -1.67 -11.19 18.59
C THR A 533 -1.63 -12.58 17.99
N THR A 534 -0.51 -13.28 18.09
CA THR A 534 -0.40 -14.62 17.49
C THR A 534 0.39 -15.60 18.36
N VAL A 535 0.02 -16.87 18.28
CA VAL A 535 0.76 -18.01 18.86
C VAL A 535 1.08 -19.02 17.76
N VAL A 536 2.33 -19.46 17.70
CA VAL A 536 2.83 -20.41 16.70
C VAL A 536 3.85 -21.36 17.33
N GLU A 537 3.97 -22.59 16.81
CA GLU A 537 4.81 -23.64 17.40
C GLU A 537 6.23 -23.72 16.83
N GLY A 538 6.54 -22.85 15.88
CA GLY A 538 7.88 -22.65 15.32
C GLY A 538 7.83 -21.71 14.13
N VAL A 539 8.95 -21.10 13.77
CA VAL A 539 9.03 -20.12 12.67
C VAL A 539 10.31 -20.27 11.88
N GLY A 540 10.27 -19.93 10.58
CA GLY A 540 11.45 -19.81 9.73
C GLY A 540 12.27 -18.55 9.99
N ASP A 541 13.15 -18.23 9.04
CA ASP A 541 14.03 -17.04 9.10
C ASP A 541 13.21 -15.74 9.06
N HIS A 542 13.77 -14.66 9.61
CA HIS A 542 13.21 -13.30 9.57
C HIS A 542 11.84 -13.12 10.27
N CYS A 543 11.53 -13.95 11.28
CA CYS A 543 10.34 -13.72 12.09
C CYS A 543 10.39 -12.35 12.79
N CYS A 544 9.25 -11.65 12.85
CA CYS A 544 9.09 -10.29 13.39
C CYS A 544 9.90 -9.20 12.68
N GLU A 545 10.36 -9.44 11.44
CA GLU A 545 11.08 -8.44 10.65
C GLU A 545 10.23 -7.17 10.48
N TYR A 546 10.78 -6.00 10.81
CA TYR A 546 10.09 -4.70 10.77
C TYR A 546 8.78 -4.61 11.59
N MET A 547 8.54 -5.48 12.57
CA MET A 547 7.33 -5.41 13.41
C MET A 547 7.30 -4.08 14.20
N THR A 548 6.14 -3.40 14.21
CA THR A 548 5.93 -2.10 14.89
C THR A 548 4.83 -2.14 15.95
N GLY A 549 4.19 -3.29 16.16
CA GLY A 549 3.17 -3.45 17.18
C GLY A 549 2.61 -4.87 17.21
N GLY A 550 1.85 -5.18 18.26
CA GLY A 550 1.24 -6.48 18.47
C GLY A 550 2.08 -7.40 19.35
N LYS A 551 1.69 -8.67 19.39
CA LYS A 551 2.28 -9.69 20.26
C LYS A 551 2.50 -10.98 19.49
N VAL A 552 3.72 -11.51 19.51
CA VAL A 552 4.06 -12.77 18.84
C VAL A 552 4.61 -13.76 19.87
N VAL A 553 3.97 -14.91 20.01
CA VAL A 553 4.42 -15.99 20.90
C VAL A 553 4.87 -17.16 20.05
N VAL A 554 6.14 -17.54 20.19
CA VAL A 554 6.74 -18.70 19.50
C VAL A 554 7.07 -19.77 20.54
N LEU A 555 6.39 -20.91 20.44
CA LEU A 555 6.49 -22.03 21.39
C LEU A 555 7.62 -23.02 21.07
N GLY A 556 8.29 -22.87 19.92
CA GLY A 556 9.33 -23.79 19.46
C GLY A 556 10.46 -23.08 18.71
N SER A 557 11.12 -23.81 17.80
CA SER A 557 12.34 -23.34 17.14
C SER A 557 12.10 -22.10 16.26
N THR A 558 13.11 -21.24 16.21
CA THR A 558 13.16 -20.04 15.36
C THR A 558 14.22 -20.18 14.27
N GLY A 559 14.03 -19.46 13.17
CA GLY A 559 15.07 -19.23 12.16
C GLY A 559 15.97 -18.04 12.49
N ARG A 560 16.88 -17.73 11.57
CA ARG A 560 17.90 -16.67 11.70
C ARG A 560 17.30 -15.28 11.52
N ASN A 561 18.05 -14.27 11.97
CA ASN A 561 17.77 -12.85 11.78
C ASN A 561 16.37 -12.44 12.32
N PHE A 562 15.94 -13.08 13.41
CA PHE A 562 14.72 -12.73 14.10
C PHE A 562 14.76 -11.27 14.57
N ALA A 563 13.61 -10.59 14.53
CA ALA A 563 13.43 -9.19 14.95
C ALA A 563 14.27 -8.13 14.21
N ALA A 564 14.82 -8.44 13.04
CA ALA A 564 15.55 -7.46 12.25
C ALA A 564 14.65 -6.25 11.88
N GLY A 565 15.09 -5.04 12.26
CA GLY A 565 14.32 -3.82 12.04
C GLY A 565 13.04 -3.70 12.87
N MET A 566 12.82 -4.58 13.86
CA MET A 566 11.68 -4.50 14.77
C MET A 566 11.76 -3.22 15.60
N SER A 567 10.72 -2.39 15.53
CA SER A 567 10.68 -1.08 16.18
C SER A 567 9.44 -0.84 17.05
N GLY A 568 8.59 -1.87 17.22
CA GLY A 568 7.53 -1.88 18.22
C GLY A 568 6.86 -3.23 18.39
N GLY A 569 6.13 -3.39 19.51
CA GLY A 569 5.49 -4.64 19.92
C GLY A 569 6.38 -5.53 20.78
N ILE A 570 5.88 -6.72 21.11
CA ILE A 570 6.55 -7.68 22.01
C ILE A 570 6.55 -9.05 21.37
N ALA A 571 7.68 -9.76 21.43
CA ALA A 571 7.73 -11.18 21.11
C ALA A 571 8.19 -12.00 22.33
N TYR A 572 7.60 -13.18 22.49
CA TYR A 572 7.97 -14.17 23.49
C TYR A 572 8.43 -15.44 22.77
N VAL A 573 9.63 -15.91 23.09
CA VAL A 573 10.24 -17.08 22.43
C VAL A 573 10.60 -18.11 23.48
N TYR A 574 10.13 -19.35 23.31
CA TYR A 574 10.55 -20.47 24.14
C TYR A 574 11.94 -20.98 23.68
N ASP A 575 12.98 -20.75 24.49
CA ASP A 575 14.38 -21.03 24.19
C ASP A 575 15.07 -21.90 25.27
N PRO A 576 14.65 -23.17 25.45
CA PRO A 576 15.20 -24.04 26.50
C PRO A 576 16.69 -24.38 26.32
N GLU A 577 17.22 -24.24 25.10
CA GLU A 577 18.62 -24.56 24.77
C GLU A 577 19.51 -23.31 24.63
N ASN A 578 18.99 -22.12 24.91
CA ASN A 578 19.67 -20.83 24.69
C ASN A 578 20.17 -20.65 23.24
N LYS A 579 19.58 -21.31 22.25
CA LYS A 579 19.99 -21.20 20.84
C LYS A 579 19.54 -19.88 20.25
N PHE A 580 18.37 -19.40 20.66
CA PHE A 580 17.81 -18.17 20.13
C PHE A 580 18.65 -16.96 20.54
N VAL A 581 18.97 -16.83 21.84
CA VAL A 581 19.78 -15.73 22.37
C VAL A 581 21.25 -15.78 21.91
N ASN A 582 21.78 -16.96 21.57
CA ASN A 582 23.18 -17.16 21.19
C ASN A 582 23.46 -17.10 19.67
N GLY A 583 22.53 -16.62 18.83
CA GLY A 583 22.87 -16.33 17.44
C GLY A 583 21.75 -16.33 16.40
N LEU A 584 20.49 -16.57 16.79
CA LEU A 584 19.37 -16.54 15.84
C LEU A 584 18.66 -15.18 15.78
N CYS A 585 18.79 -14.36 16.82
CA CYS A 585 18.21 -13.03 16.86
C CYS A 585 19.17 -11.95 16.35
N ASN A 586 18.63 -10.98 15.61
CA ASN A 586 19.32 -9.73 15.33
C ASN A 586 19.14 -8.79 16.53
N THR A 587 20.23 -8.38 17.16
CA THR A 587 20.23 -7.57 18.39
C THR A 587 20.52 -6.08 18.14
N GLU A 588 20.53 -5.62 16.90
CA GLU A 588 20.88 -4.22 16.56
C GLU A 588 19.93 -3.20 17.21
N THR A 589 18.66 -3.55 17.36
CA THR A 589 17.59 -2.62 17.78
C THR A 589 16.73 -3.16 18.93
N ILE A 590 17.08 -4.32 19.50
CA ILE A 590 16.28 -5.01 20.52
C ILE A 590 17.12 -5.38 21.74
N GLU A 591 16.43 -5.59 22.86
CA GLU A 591 16.96 -6.14 24.11
C GLU A 591 16.20 -7.41 24.49
N PHE A 592 16.89 -8.32 25.18
CA PHE A 592 16.28 -9.47 25.84
C PHE A 592 15.95 -9.11 27.29
N GLU A 593 14.76 -9.49 27.75
CA GLU A 593 14.30 -9.22 29.10
C GLU A 593 13.67 -10.46 29.74
N ASP A 594 13.73 -10.51 31.07
CA ASP A 594 13.00 -11.48 31.88
C ASP A 594 11.50 -11.15 31.91
N ILE A 595 10.68 -12.19 32.04
CA ILE A 595 9.23 -12.06 32.09
C ILE A 595 8.78 -12.06 33.55
N THR A 596 8.18 -10.96 34.01
CA THR A 596 7.76 -10.79 35.41
C THR A 596 6.34 -10.24 35.53
N GLY A 597 5.70 -10.49 36.68
CA GLY A 597 4.40 -9.92 37.03
C GLY A 597 3.31 -10.17 35.99
N ASN A 598 2.61 -9.10 35.58
CA ASN A 598 1.46 -9.15 34.68
C ASN A 598 1.80 -9.75 33.30
N ASP A 599 3.03 -9.59 32.82
CA ASP A 599 3.44 -10.11 31.51
C ASP A 599 3.47 -11.66 31.49
N ALA A 600 3.80 -12.27 32.64
CA ALA A 600 3.78 -13.74 32.76
C ALA A 600 2.34 -14.28 32.75
N GLU A 601 1.41 -13.61 33.43
CA GLU A 601 -0.01 -13.99 33.46
C GLU A 601 -0.66 -13.85 32.07
N ASP A 602 -0.35 -12.75 31.38
CA ASP A 602 -0.84 -12.48 30.03
C ASP A 602 -0.27 -13.47 28.99
N LEU A 603 1.01 -13.83 29.09
CA LEU A 603 1.60 -14.89 28.27
C LEU A 603 0.90 -16.24 28.51
N LYS A 604 0.70 -16.61 29.78
CA LYS A 604 -0.01 -17.85 30.15
C LYS A 604 -1.42 -17.88 29.57
N ALA A 605 -2.17 -16.78 29.71
CA ALA A 605 -3.52 -16.67 29.15
C ALA A 605 -3.53 -16.78 27.62
N THR A 606 -2.54 -16.20 26.95
CA THR A 606 -2.39 -16.26 25.50
C THR A 606 -2.11 -17.69 25.02
N ILE A 607 -1.27 -18.45 25.73
CA ILE A 607 -1.01 -19.87 25.44
C ILE A 607 -2.24 -20.73 25.77
N GLN A 608 -2.98 -20.41 26.83
CA GLN A 608 -4.24 -21.11 27.16
C GLN A 608 -5.28 -20.95 26.05
N LYS A 609 -5.40 -19.76 25.45
CA LYS A 609 -6.24 -19.55 24.25
C LYS A 609 -5.76 -20.42 23.10
N HIS A 610 -4.45 -20.45 22.83
CA HIS A 610 -3.87 -21.32 21.78
C HIS A 610 -4.27 -22.78 21.97
N VAL A 611 -4.12 -23.33 23.18
CA VAL A 611 -4.52 -24.71 23.49
C VAL A 611 -6.02 -24.90 23.30
N THR A 612 -6.84 -23.96 23.76
CA THR A 612 -8.31 -24.03 23.63
C THR A 612 -8.77 -24.06 22.18
N TYR A 613 -8.12 -23.28 21.31
CA TYR A 613 -8.52 -23.19 19.90
C TYR A 613 -7.93 -24.29 19.02
N THR A 614 -6.74 -24.80 19.37
CA THR A 614 -5.98 -25.68 18.48
C THR A 614 -5.79 -27.11 18.97
N ASP A 615 -6.15 -27.40 20.23
CA ASP A 615 -5.83 -28.68 20.89
C ASP A 615 -4.31 -28.97 20.92
N SER A 616 -3.48 -27.92 20.99
CA SER A 616 -2.01 -28.03 20.97
C SER A 616 -1.46 -28.85 22.13
N LYS A 617 -0.83 -29.98 21.82
CA LYS A 617 -0.11 -30.81 22.79
C LYS A 617 1.13 -30.11 23.35
N LEU A 618 1.84 -29.34 22.52
CA LEU A 618 3.00 -28.58 22.97
C LEU A 618 2.57 -27.50 23.98
N GLY A 619 1.53 -26.73 23.67
CA GLY A 619 0.97 -25.74 24.58
C GLY A 619 0.50 -26.36 25.90
N GLN A 620 -0.13 -27.54 25.86
CA GLN A 620 -0.52 -28.27 27.08
C GLN A 620 0.69 -28.62 27.96
N ARG A 621 1.75 -29.20 27.37
CA ARG A 621 2.98 -29.53 28.11
C ARG A 621 3.62 -28.32 28.77
N LEU A 622 3.66 -27.17 28.07
CA LEU A 622 4.22 -25.93 28.62
C LEU A 622 3.37 -25.37 29.77
N LEU A 623 2.05 -25.58 29.74
CA LEU A 623 1.15 -25.13 30.80
C LEU A 623 1.12 -26.06 32.02
N GLU A 624 1.38 -27.36 31.83
CA GLU A 624 1.45 -28.36 32.92
C GLU A 624 2.57 -28.05 33.93
N ASP A 625 3.74 -27.63 33.46
CA ASP A 625 4.87 -27.16 34.28
C ASP A 625 5.23 -25.71 33.92
N TRP A 626 4.30 -24.80 34.21
CA TRP A 626 4.41 -23.40 33.82
C TRP A 626 5.63 -22.70 34.45
N ASP A 627 5.91 -22.94 35.73
CA ASP A 627 6.98 -22.22 36.45
C ASP A 627 8.38 -22.57 35.91
N THR A 628 8.56 -23.82 35.45
CA THR A 628 9.79 -24.23 34.75
C THR A 628 9.80 -23.68 33.33
N SER A 629 8.68 -23.80 32.61
CA SER A 629 8.58 -23.36 31.22
C SER A 629 8.82 -21.86 31.07
N LEU A 630 8.29 -21.04 31.99
CA LEU A 630 8.44 -19.59 32.01
C LEU A 630 9.91 -19.15 32.08
N LYS A 631 10.76 -19.88 32.80
CA LYS A 631 12.21 -19.58 32.91
C LYS A 631 12.96 -19.77 31.59
N ASN A 632 12.40 -20.55 30.67
CA ASN A 632 12.96 -20.79 29.35
C ASN A 632 12.35 -19.84 28.29
N PHE A 633 11.41 -18.98 28.66
CA PHE A 633 10.93 -17.96 27.75
C PHE A 633 11.79 -16.71 27.82
N VAL A 634 12.07 -16.14 26.65
CA VAL A 634 12.76 -14.86 26.48
C VAL A 634 11.78 -13.84 25.92
N ARG A 635 11.73 -12.66 26.53
CA ARG A 635 11.02 -11.51 25.96
C ARG A 635 11.96 -10.72 25.06
N VAL A 636 11.48 -10.38 23.87
CA VAL A 636 12.18 -9.55 22.88
C VAL A 636 11.42 -8.24 22.74
N MET A 637 12.11 -7.12 22.99
CA MET A 637 11.50 -5.79 22.89
C MET A 637 12.48 -4.77 22.29
N PRO A 638 12.02 -3.91 21.36
CA PRO A 638 12.88 -2.87 20.78
C PRO A 638 13.23 -1.75 21.77
N THR A 639 14.47 -1.29 21.72
CA THR A 639 14.97 -0.24 22.62
C THR A 639 14.25 1.09 22.40
N GLU A 640 14.06 1.50 21.14
CA GLU A 640 13.31 2.73 20.82
C GLU A 640 11.84 2.65 21.27
N TYR A 641 11.22 1.47 21.14
CA TYR A 641 9.85 1.25 21.60
C TYR A 641 9.73 1.42 23.11
N LYS A 642 10.67 0.86 23.86
CA LYS A 642 10.78 1.01 25.31
C LYS A 642 10.96 2.48 25.70
N SER A 643 11.85 3.21 25.05
CA SER A 643 12.02 4.65 25.27
C SER A 643 10.74 5.43 24.96
N ALA A 644 10.04 5.09 23.89
CA ALA A 644 8.77 5.71 23.54
C ALA A 644 7.66 5.43 24.57
N LEU A 645 7.56 4.21 25.10
CA LEU A 645 6.59 3.88 26.16
C LEU A 645 6.88 4.64 27.45
N ILE A 646 8.14 4.74 27.86
CA ILE A 646 8.54 5.55 29.02
C ILE A 646 8.12 7.00 28.80
N ARG A 647 8.45 7.55 27.63
CA ARG A 647 8.09 8.91 27.24
C ARG A 647 6.59 9.17 27.31
N LEU A 648 5.78 8.26 26.75
CA LEU A 648 4.31 8.35 26.77
C LEU A 648 3.73 8.26 28.19
N ALA A 649 4.39 7.55 29.10
CA ALA A 649 3.97 7.44 30.49
C ALA A 649 4.37 8.65 31.35
N THR A 650 5.45 9.35 30.97
CA THR A 650 6.01 10.46 31.77
C THR A 650 5.67 11.86 31.26
N GLU A 651 5.47 12.04 29.95
CA GLU A 651 5.20 13.34 29.34
C GLU A 651 3.70 13.65 29.27
N GLU A 652 3.35 14.94 29.14
CA GLU A 652 1.96 15.35 28.93
C GLU A 652 1.42 14.81 27.59
N PRO A 653 0.18 14.27 27.57
CA PRO A 653 -0.43 13.78 26.34
C PRO A 653 -0.52 14.86 25.26
N MET A 654 0.12 14.63 24.11
CA MET A 654 -0.01 15.52 22.95
C MET A 654 -1.34 15.26 22.24
N VAL A 655 -2.13 16.30 22.01
CA VAL A 655 -3.38 16.24 21.25
C VAL A 655 -3.20 16.94 19.90
N GLU A 656 -3.76 16.37 18.83
CA GLU A 656 -3.83 17.08 17.56
C GLU A 656 -4.85 18.23 17.69
N GLU A 657 -4.36 19.46 17.81
CA GLU A 657 -5.23 20.63 17.73
C GLU A 657 -5.57 20.95 16.28
N LEU A 658 -6.86 21.02 15.98
CA LEU A 658 -7.34 21.52 14.71
C LEU A 658 -7.06 23.02 14.65
N THR A 659 -6.22 23.44 13.70
CA THR A 659 -6.20 24.85 13.32
C THR A 659 -7.51 25.15 12.61
N ILE A 660 -8.45 25.75 13.35
CA ILE A 660 -9.68 26.30 12.77
C ILE A 660 -9.23 27.40 11.80
N GLY A 661 -9.33 27.10 10.51
CA GLY A 661 -9.13 28.03 9.41
C GLY A 661 -10.43 28.19 8.66
#